data_AF-A0A0E0MRP3-F1
#
_entry.id   AF-A0A0E0MRP3-F1
#
_cell.length_a   1.000
_cell.length_b   1.000
_cell.length_c   1.000
_cell.angle_alpha   90.00
_cell.angle_beta   90.00
_cell.angle_gamma   90.00
#
_symmetry.space_group_name_H-M   'P 1'
#
loop_
_entity.id
_entity.type
_entity.pdbx_description
1 polymer ?
#
loop_
_entity_poly.entity_id
_entity_poly.type
_entity_poly.pdbx_seq_one_letter_code
_entity_poly.pdbx_strand_id
1 'polypeptide(L)'
;MDSQALMTSTPSGMWWRRRTTRGGNLSAAGGGGVGATIGASTQDSSKMMISTKQRLLTPILILLICCYSIVTAANNDTTVPCLPEQASSLLQLKNSFINNANLSSWRAGSDCCHWEGITCGMASGRVISLDLSELNLMSNRLDAALFNLTSLTNLNLASNYFWRAELPVSGFERLTDMIHLNFSHSNFYGQIPIGLACLMKLVTLDFSSNDGLYFDEPSFQTVMANMSNLRELHLDEIEIFGSTWSVVLADNIPQLEILSLFACRISGPIHSSFSRLRSLKVINLGYNFGLPSKVPEFCAELSSLSILEIAGNSFEGQFPTKIFHLKSLRTLDLSHNPNLSINLPEFPDGNNLETLGLAATNLSYHIPSSFANLKSLKRLGMSTARTSKELPSLLDKLPSLTELELQGSESGLEKAVLSWVGNLKQLTALELVSYDFSESAPSWIGNLTNLKFLWIWDCNFSGSIIPYQIGNLAKLETLDFRGCEFFGQQIPPWIGNFTKLANLEMDSCGFSGSIPSTIGNLTQLESLRITSNPQLNGKIPQSLFALPRLENVYLQENQLSGSLEEIPSPLTSSLLCIDLANNQLSGPIPKSLFHLTNLNYLILESNKFTGTVELSSVWKQKNLFVLSLSNNLISLIDDEGETVPPYLPNIKYLYLSSCNLTKIPGTLKYLDAVSLLDLSSNQITGAIPNWIWENWKGHLNSLNLSCNMFTTLEQSPSLVIVTYLTYLDLSFNRLQGSIPIPVTKSSEVALDYSNNYFSSIVPNFGIYLKNATYINFSKNKLSGHIPFSICNASKLVIVDISGNSFRGSVPQCLMESVNLIVLKLRDNQLNGVLPENSRERCNLQSIDVNGNQIEGKLPRSLSYCQYLDLLDAGNNQIADSFPFWLGILQNLRVLVLRSNKLIGTIRGLKGCHQNCNHFKRLQIIDLASNHFSGNINPEWFEHFQSMMENDNDEGQILEHTTNTKIALLYQDITVVNYKGGTLMFTKILTTFKVIDLSDNSFGGPIPKSLGKLVSLCGLNLSHNAFTGHIPSQLNSLTQLESLDLSWNKLSGEIPPELASLTSLAWLNLSYNNLTGRIPQGNQFGSFSNSSFEGNVNLCGRPLSKQCDTPCSTSPSASAPSYTNSFWQDRLGMILLFIFSGLGFTVGFILAVWFQSFCHIERWIHKHQ
;
A
#
# COMPACT_ATOMS: atom_id res chain seq x y z
N MET A 1 -59.24 29.37 5.57
CA MET A 1 -58.13 29.79 6.44
C MET A 1 -56.93 28.91 6.12
N ASP A 2 -56.40 28.98 4.90
CA ASP A 2 -55.75 30.15 4.25
C ASP A 2 -54.44 30.44 4.98
N SER A 3 -53.27 29.98 4.51
CA SER A 3 -52.64 30.26 3.22
C SER A 3 -52.30 31.74 3.04
N GLN A 4 -51.05 32.08 3.33
CA GLN A 4 -50.29 32.97 2.45
C GLN A 4 -48.86 32.45 2.36
N ALA A 5 -48.48 32.00 1.16
CA ALA A 5 -47.10 31.89 0.77
C ALA A 5 -46.73 33.14 -0.02
N LEU A 6 -45.47 33.57 0.01
CA LEU A 6 -44.80 34.11 -1.17
C LEU A 6 -43.27 34.08 -1.00
N MET A 7 -42.59 33.66 -2.09
CA MET A 7 -41.25 34.03 -2.59
C MET A 7 -40.10 34.29 -1.59
N THR A 8 -39.02 33.50 -1.52
CA THR A 8 -38.00 33.09 -2.52
C THR A 8 -37.02 34.17 -3.00
N SER A 9 -35.75 34.05 -2.57
CA SER A 9 -34.56 34.39 -3.38
C SER A 9 -33.29 33.79 -2.76
N THR A 10 -32.38 33.28 -3.58
CA THR A 10 -30.99 32.89 -3.22
C THR A 10 -29.99 33.93 -3.75
N PRO A 11 -28.69 33.79 -3.41
CA PRO A 11 -27.75 33.23 -4.40
C PRO A 11 -26.79 32.16 -3.82
N SER A 12 -26.00 31.56 -4.73
CA SER A 12 -25.03 30.45 -4.55
C SER A 12 -23.69 30.89 -3.92
N GLY A 13 -22.80 29.98 -3.51
CA GLY A 13 -22.81 28.50 -3.46
C GLY A 13 -21.54 28.03 -2.72
N MET A 14 -20.96 26.83 -2.84
CA MET A 14 -21.19 25.52 -3.49
C MET A 14 -20.29 24.51 -2.71
N TRP A 15 -20.51 23.20 -2.53
CA TRP A 15 -21.58 22.21 -2.74
C TRP A 15 -21.57 21.27 -1.48
N TRP A 16 -22.33 20.18 -1.29
CA TRP A 16 -23.35 19.45 -2.05
C TRP A 16 -24.66 19.37 -1.24
N ARG A 17 -25.83 19.41 -1.90
CA ARG A 17 -27.04 18.62 -1.54
C ARG A 17 -28.20 18.86 -2.52
N ARG A 18 -28.87 17.78 -2.95
CA ARG A 18 -30.06 17.81 -3.82
C ARG A 18 -31.36 18.09 -3.05
N ARG A 19 -32.33 18.77 -3.69
CA ARG A 19 -33.78 18.74 -3.38
C ARG A 19 -34.63 19.38 -4.49
N THR A 20 -35.72 18.73 -4.92
CA THR A 20 -36.69 19.29 -5.88
C THR A 20 -38.15 18.88 -5.59
N THR A 21 -39.09 19.82 -5.82
CA THR A 21 -40.57 19.74 -5.75
C THR A 21 -41.14 21.04 -6.33
N ARG A 22 -42.35 21.19 -6.92
CA ARG A 22 -43.54 20.36 -7.26
C ARG A 22 -44.24 21.08 -8.45
N GLY A 23 -45.19 20.52 -9.22
CA GLY A 23 -45.88 19.23 -9.15
C GLY A 23 -47.41 19.39 -9.10
N GLY A 24 -48.10 19.27 -10.25
CA GLY A 24 -49.56 19.32 -10.42
C GLY A 24 -49.96 19.08 -11.90
N ASN A 25 -51.24 18.85 -12.28
CA ASN A 25 -52.48 18.89 -11.48
C ASN A 25 -53.68 18.26 -12.27
N LEU A 26 -54.68 17.63 -11.62
CA LEU A 26 -56.15 17.85 -11.79
C LEU A 26 -57.12 16.74 -11.30
N SER A 27 -58.38 17.18 -11.03
CA SER A 27 -59.64 16.45 -10.76
C SER A 27 -59.86 15.85 -9.34
N ALA A 28 -61.01 16.01 -8.66
CA ALA A 28 -62.17 16.90 -8.88
C ALA A 28 -63.10 17.10 -7.64
N ALA A 29 -63.97 18.13 -7.70
CA ALA A 29 -65.32 18.30 -7.10
C ALA A 29 -65.56 18.84 -5.65
N GLY A 30 -66.34 19.94 -5.56
CA GLY A 30 -67.24 20.37 -4.44
C GLY A 30 -66.63 21.21 -3.28
N GLY A 31 -67.30 22.24 -2.71
CA GLY A 31 -68.50 23.00 -3.10
C GLY A 31 -69.12 23.90 -2.00
N GLY A 32 -69.29 25.23 -2.25
CA GLY A 32 -70.04 26.21 -1.41
C GLY A 32 -69.31 26.76 -0.14
N GLY A 33 -69.63 27.96 0.43
CA GLY A 33 -70.44 29.10 -0.07
C GLY A 33 -70.76 30.21 0.99
N VAL A 34 -70.92 31.47 0.54
CA VAL A 34 -71.69 32.62 1.14
C VAL A 34 -71.17 33.39 2.40
N GLY A 35 -71.22 34.74 2.34
CA GLY A 35 -71.22 35.71 3.48
C GLY A 35 -69.89 36.48 3.73
N ALA A 36 -69.71 37.82 3.67
CA ALA A 36 -70.49 39.02 4.09
C ALA A 36 -70.40 39.35 5.61
N THR A 37 -70.20 40.58 6.12
CA THR A 37 -69.93 41.95 5.58
C THR A 37 -69.58 42.94 6.73
N ILE A 38 -68.74 43.98 6.49
CA ILE A 38 -68.67 45.31 7.20
C ILE A 38 -68.27 45.29 8.71
N GLY A 39 -67.52 46.23 9.32
CA GLY A 39 -66.76 47.40 8.85
C GLY A 39 -66.51 48.46 9.96
N ALA A 40 -65.58 49.41 9.75
CA ALA A 40 -65.34 50.67 10.50
C ALA A 40 -64.83 50.63 11.98
N SER A 41 -64.29 51.70 12.62
CA SER A 41 -63.27 52.73 12.21
C SER A 41 -62.93 53.73 13.33
N THR A 42 -61.64 53.98 13.64
CA THR A 42 -61.03 55.21 14.26
C THR A 42 -59.49 55.08 14.12
N GLN A 43 -58.66 56.03 13.67
CA GLN A 43 -58.36 57.41 14.12
C GLN A 43 -57.83 57.52 15.57
N ASP A 44 -56.83 58.35 15.94
CA ASP A 44 -55.74 59.07 15.23
C ASP A 44 -54.83 59.72 16.31
N SER A 45 -53.58 60.20 16.10
CA SER A 45 -52.48 59.90 15.14
C SER A 45 -51.21 60.66 15.58
N SER A 46 -49.99 60.23 15.22
CA SER A 46 -48.81 61.14 15.06
C SER A 46 -47.50 60.49 14.54
N LYS A 47 -47.03 60.99 13.37
CA LYS A 47 -45.66 61.45 12.99
C LYS A 47 -44.41 60.77 13.63
N MET A 48 -43.31 60.47 12.90
CA MET A 48 -42.92 60.85 11.52
C MET A 48 -41.79 59.97 10.92
N MET A 49 -41.47 60.26 9.64
CA MET A 49 -40.31 59.85 8.82
C MET A 49 -40.45 58.55 8.00
N ILE A 50 -39.81 58.58 6.83
CA ILE A 50 -40.15 57.80 5.62
C ILE A 50 -38.89 57.09 5.12
N SER A 51 -39.02 55.84 4.65
CA SER A 51 -37.95 55.13 3.93
C SER A 51 -38.33 54.92 2.46
N THR A 52 -37.48 55.37 1.55
CA THR A 52 -37.70 55.36 0.10
C THR A 52 -37.29 54.04 -0.56
N LYS A 53 -38.20 53.06 -0.60
CA LYS A 53 -38.06 51.82 -1.41
C LYS A 53 -38.87 51.88 -2.72
N GLN A 54 -38.42 52.67 -3.70
CA GLN A 54 -38.83 52.48 -5.11
C GLN A 54 -37.93 53.26 -6.10
N ARG A 55 -37.04 52.55 -6.81
CA ARG A 55 -36.50 52.87 -8.16
C ARG A 55 -35.41 51.85 -8.56
N LEU A 56 -35.80 50.77 -9.27
CA LEU A 56 -34.93 49.94 -10.14
C LEU A 56 -35.66 48.80 -10.90
N LEU A 57 -36.99 48.65 -10.76
CA LEU A 57 -37.77 47.60 -11.43
C LEU A 57 -38.26 47.93 -12.87
N THR A 58 -37.91 49.10 -13.40
CA THR A 58 -38.46 49.61 -14.67
C THR A 58 -37.92 49.01 -15.98
N PRO A 59 -36.68 48.48 -16.10
CA PRO A 59 -36.24 47.88 -17.38
C PRO A 59 -36.76 46.44 -17.57
N ILE A 60 -36.85 45.66 -16.49
CA ILE A 60 -37.22 44.23 -16.54
C ILE A 60 -38.69 44.06 -16.99
N LEU A 61 -39.60 44.91 -16.52
CA LEU A 61 -41.01 44.84 -16.89
C LEU A 61 -41.24 45.15 -18.39
N ILE A 62 -40.43 46.06 -18.97
CA ILE A 62 -40.48 46.36 -20.41
C ILE A 62 -39.97 45.15 -21.21
N LEU A 63 -38.87 44.52 -20.77
CA LEU A 63 -38.35 43.29 -21.40
C LEU A 63 -39.40 42.17 -21.43
N LEU A 64 -40.10 41.95 -20.32
CA LEU A 64 -41.16 40.94 -20.19
C LEU A 64 -42.37 41.25 -21.09
N ILE A 65 -42.78 42.51 -21.20
CA ILE A 65 -43.88 42.92 -22.09
C ILE A 65 -43.48 42.78 -23.57
N CYS A 66 -42.23 43.07 -23.93
CA CYS A 66 -41.70 42.80 -25.27
C CYS A 66 -41.68 41.30 -25.58
N CYS A 67 -41.25 40.44 -24.64
CA CYS A 67 -41.29 38.99 -24.83
C CYS A 67 -42.73 38.47 -25.03
N TYR A 68 -43.68 38.91 -24.20
CA TYR A 68 -45.08 38.51 -24.32
C TYR A 68 -45.75 39.00 -25.63
N SER A 69 -45.23 40.06 -26.25
CA SER A 69 -45.71 40.59 -27.53
C SER A 69 -45.13 39.87 -28.76
N ILE A 70 -44.10 39.02 -28.59
CA ILE A 70 -43.49 38.20 -29.66
C ILE A 70 -44.10 36.80 -29.68
N VAL A 71 -44.42 36.23 -28.52
CA VAL A 71 -44.96 34.86 -28.39
C VAL A 71 -46.35 34.69 -29.04
N THR A 72 -47.12 35.75 -29.26
CA THR A 72 -48.41 35.70 -29.97
C THR A 72 -48.31 35.93 -31.48
N ALA A 73 -47.10 35.96 -32.06
CA ALA A 73 -46.86 36.26 -33.48
C ALA A 73 -45.96 35.22 -34.19
N ALA A 74 -45.91 33.97 -33.69
CA ALA A 74 -45.03 32.90 -34.20
C ALA A 74 -45.75 31.56 -34.51
N ASN A 75 -47.05 31.58 -34.81
CA ASN A 75 -47.80 30.38 -35.24
C ASN A 75 -47.59 30.06 -36.73
N ASN A 76 -46.36 29.66 -37.09
CA ASN A 76 -46.03 28.76 -38.19
C ASN A 76 -44.50 28.61 -38.24
N ASP A 77 -43.96 27.65 -37.48
CA ASP A 77 -42.56 27.25 -37.61
C ASP A 77 -42.49 25.73 -37.85
N THR A 78 -41.95 25.34 -38.99
CA THR A 78 -41.88 23.93 -39.42
C THR A 78 -40.61 23.29 -38.87
N THR A 79 -40.67 22.85 -37.61
CA THR A 79 -39.56 22.12 -36.99
C THR A 79 -39.25 20.85 -37.78
N VAL A 80 -37.98 20.70 -38.20
CA VAL A 80 -37.52 19.49 -38.89
C VAL A 80 -37.36 18.38 -37.84
N PRO A 81 -38.06 17.24 -37.96
CA PRO A 81 -38.00 16.16 -36.97
C PRO A 81 -36.62 15.47 -36.97
N CYS A 82 -36.30 14.81 -35.87
CA CYS A 82 -35.05 14.09 -35.66
C CYS A 82 -34.75 13.08 -36.79
N LEU A 83 -33.50 13.08 -37.26
CA LEU A 83 -33.03 12.09 -38.24
C LEU A 83 -33.16 10.67 -37.67
N PRO A 84 -33.82 9.71 -38.37
CA PRO A 84 -34.05 8.36 -37.86
C PRO A 84 -32.77 7.61 -37.43
N GLU A 85 -31.65 7.86 -38.10
CA GLU A 85 -30.34 7.27 -37.76
C GLU A 85 -29.80 7.78 -36.41
N GLN A 86 -30.05 9.05 -36.09
CA GLN A 86 -29.67 9.64 -34.80
C GLN A 86 -30.62 9.15 -33.69
N ALA A 87 -31.93 9.12 -33.95
CA ALA A 87 -32.89 8.50 -33.03
C ALA A 87 -32.55 7.02 -32.73
N SER A 88 -32.12 6.26 -33.74
CA SER A 88 -31.67 4.88 -33.57
C SER A 88 -30.37 4.78 -32.76
N SER A 89 -29.39 5.67 -33.02
CA SER A 89 -28.13 5.71 -32.26
C SER A 89 -28.36 6.07 -30.78
N LEU A 90 -29.29 6.99 -30.51
CA LEU A 90 -29.72 7.32 -29.16
C LEU A 90 -30.45 6.15 -28.47
N LEU A 91 -31.33 5.42 -29.17
CA LEU A 91 -31.97 4.23 -28.61
C LEU A 91 -30.95 3.10 -28.33
N GLN A 92 -29.89 2.97 -29.13
CA GLN A 92 -28.77 2.08 -28.81
C GLN A 92 -28.04 2.54 -27.54
N LEU A 93 -27.68 3.83 -27.43
CA LEU A 93 -27.03 4.39 -26.24
C LEU A 93 -27.89 4.19 -24.98
N LYS A 94 -29.21 4.41 -25.05
CA LYS A 94 -30.17 4.10 -23.97
C LYS A 94 -30.15 2.63 -23.55
N ASN A 95 -29.91 1.71 -24.48
CA ASN A 95 -29.84 0.28 -24.22
C ASN A 95 -28.48 -0.18 -23.67
N SER A 96 -27.46 0.69 -23.64
CA SER A 96 -26.18 0.40 -22.96
C SER A 96 -26.20 0.68 -21.45
N PHE A 97 -27.12 1.55 -20.99
CA PHE A 97 -27.28 1.82 -19.55
C PHE A 97 -28.06 0.71 -18.84
N ILE A 98 -27.51 0.21 -17.73
CA ILE A 98 -28.07 -0.84 -16.87
C ILE A 98 -29.39 -0.39 -16.21
N ASN A 99 -29.55 0.91 -15.95
CA ASN A 99 -30.69 1.50 -15.23
C ASN A 99 -31.45 2.58 -16.03
N ASN A 100 -31.73 2.34 -17.31
CA ASN A 100 -32.31 3.32 -18.25
C ASN A 100 -33.74 3.84 -17.95
N ALA A 101 -34.28 3.59 -16.75
CA ALA A 101 -35.60 4.05 -16.29
C ALA A 101 -35.74 5.58 -16.32
N ASN A 102 -34.67 6.32 -16.01
CA ASN A 102 -34.66 7.78 -16.02
C ASN A 102 -34.74 8.37 -17.44
N LEU A 103 -34.52 7.57 -18.49
CA LEU A 103 -34.69 7.99 -19.90
C LEU A 103 -36.11 7.69 -20.41
N SER A 104 -37.14 7.88 -19.57
CA SER A 104 -38.53 7.42 -19.82
C SER A 104 -39.24 8.09 -21.02
N SER A 105 -38.74 9.25 -21.45
CA SER A 105 -39.18 10.02 -22.62
C SER A 105 -38.66 9.45 -23.94
N TRP A 106 -37.51 8.76 -23.93
CA TRP A 106 -36.86 8.19 -25.11
C TRP A 106 -37.62 6.93 -25.59
N ARG A 107 -38.38 7.05 -26.69
CA ARG A 107 -39.31 6.02 -27.17
C ARG A 107 -39.20 5.83 -28.67
N ALA A 108 -39.14 4.56 -29.11
CA ALA A 108 -39.17 4.24 -30.54
C ALA A 108 -40.45 4.79 -31.20
N GLY A 109 -40.28 5.50 -32.32
CA GLY A 109 -41.40 6.09 -33.07
C GLY A 109 -41.85 7.48 -32.60
N SER A 110 -41.28 8.06 -31.54
CA SER A 110 -41.41 9.50 -31.26
C SER A 110 -40.18 10.28 -31.73
N ASP A 111 -40.36 11.56 -31.99
CA ASP A 111 -39.29 12.47 -32.42
C ASP A 111 -38.26 12.71 -31.31
N CYS A 112 -36.99 12.41 -31.58
CA CYS A 112 -35.92 12.54 -30.58
C CYS A 112 -35.63 13.98 -30.17
N CYS A 113 -36.02 14.97 -30.97
CA CYS A 113 -35.88 16.39 -30.63
C CYS A 113 -36.79 16.84 -29.47
N HIS A 114 -37.69 15.96 -29.01
CA HIS A 114 -38.56 16.15 -27.85
C HIS A 114 -38.22 15.22 -26.68
N TRP A 115 -37.08 14.51 -26.72
CA TRP A 115 -36.62 13.64 -25.65
C TRP A 115 -35.82 14.43 -24.59
N GLU A 116 -35.92 14.00 -23.35
CA GLU A 116 -35.23 14.61 -22.22
C GLU A 116 -33.70 14.49 -22.39
N GLY A 117 -32.98 15.59 -22.17
CA GLY A 117 -31.54 15.66 -22.39
C GLY A 117 -31.08 15.89 -23.84
N ILE A 118 -32.01 16.05 -24.81
CA ILE A 118 -31.66 16.21 -26.23
C ILE A 118 -32.02 17.61 -26.74
N THR A 119 -31.16 18.20 -27.58
CA THR A 119 -31.49 19.41 -28.34
C THR A 119 -31.08 19.25 -29.81
N CYS A 120 -31.98 19.64 -30.72
CA CYS A 120 -31.74 19.61 -32.16
C CYS A 120 -31.54 21.01 -32.76
N GLY A 121 -30.81 21.09 -33.87
CA GLY A 121 -30.74 22.28 -34.70
C GLY A 121 -32.07 22.52 -35.43
N MET A 122 -32.73 23.66 -35.15
CA MET A 122 -34.10 23.96 -35.62
C MET A 122 -34.31 23.79 -37.14
N ALA A 123 -33.31 24.15 -37.94
CA ALA A 123 -33.35 24.08 -39.40
C ALA A 123 -32.84 22.75 -40.01
N SER A 124 -32.39 21.79 -39.19
CA SER A 124 -31.72 20.57 -39.68
C SER A 124 -32.21 19.25 -39.09
N GLY A 125 -32.95 19.27 -37.97
CA GLY A 125 -33.38 18.05 -37.26
C GLY A 125 -32.22 17.23 -36.68
N ARG A 126 -30.99 17.76 -36.70
CA ARG A 126 -29.80 17.08 -36.19
C ARG A 126 -29.60 17.37 -34.71
N VAL A 127 -29.26 16.34 -33.94
CA VAL A 127 -28.86 16.47 -32.54
C VAL A 127 -27.56 17.27 -32.44
N ILE A 128 -27.60 18.34 -31.64
CA ILE A 128 -26.49 19.26 -31.36
C ILE A 128 -26.12 19.33 -29.87
N SER A 129 -27.03 18.96 -28.98
CA SER A 129 -26.75 18.80 -27.55
C SER A 129 -27.23 17.44 -27.08
N LEU A 130 -26.39 16.77 -26.29
CA LEU A 130 -26.76 15.62 -25.47
C LEU A 130 -26.29 15.88 -24.03
N ASP A 131 -27.24 16.14 -23.14
CA ASP A 131 -27.01 16.29 -21.72
C ASP A 131 -27.76 15.17 -20.97
N LEU A 132 -26.99 14.24 -20.42
CA LEU A 132 -27.47 13.14 -19.58
C LEU A 132 -26.96 13.30 -18.14
N SER A 133 -26.46 14.47 -17.77
CA SER A 133 -25.82 14.66 -16.47
C SER A 133 -26.78 14.50 -15.31
N GLU A 134 -26.23 14.10 -14.16
CA GLU A 134 -26.98 13.92 -12.90
C GLU A 134 -28.13 12.89 -12.98
N LEU A 135 -28.33 12.17 -14.09
CA LEU A 135 -29.42 11.19 -14.25
C LEU A 135 -29.18 9.86 -13.51
N ASN A 136 -28.13 9.76 -12.68
CA ASN A 136 -27.68 8.56 -11.96
C ASN A 136 -27.51 7.34 -12.90
N LEU A 137 -27.21 7.55 -14.18
CA LEU A 137 -27.11 6.50 -15.18
C LEU A 137 -25.89 5.61 -14.93
N MET A 138 -26.06 4.33 -15.17
CA MET A 138 -25.11 3.27 -14.82
C MET A 138 -24.72 2.50 -16.07
N SER A 139 -23.44 2.40 -16.41
CA SER A 139 -22.94 1.64 -17.58
C SER A 139 -21.53 1.09 -17.34
N ASN A 140 -21.20 -0.08 -17.89
CA ASN A 140 -19.82 -0.61 -17.85
C ASN A 140 -18.95 -0.19 -19.05
N ARG A 141 -19.46 0.68 -19.94
CA ARG A 141 -18.73 1.24 -21.10
C ARG A 141 -19.35 2.56 -21.58
N LEU A 142 -18.59 3.32 -22.38
CA LEU A 142 -19.14 4.35 -23.25
C LEU A 142 -19.47 3.74 -24.63
N ASP A 143 -20.76 3.67 -24.99
CA ASP A 143 -21.17 2.94 -26.21
C ASP A 143 -20.87 3.72 -27.51
N ALA A 144 -20.35 3.01 -28.51
CA ALA A 144 -19.88 3.61 -29.77
C ALA A 144 -20.97 4.30 -30.58
N ALA A 145 -22.26 4.05 -30.30
CA ALA A 145 -23.39 4.78 -30.90
C ALA A 145 -23.30 6.30 -30.72
N LEU A 146 -22.71 6.76 -29.62
CA LEU A 146 -22.50 8.17 -29.32
C LEU A 146 -21.74 8.91 -30.44
N PHE A 147 -20.70 8.27 -31.00
CA PHE A 147 -19.84 8.89 -32.02
C PHE A 147 -20.50 8.98 -33.41
N ASN A 148 -21.73 8.48 -33.57
CA ASN A 148 -22.55 8.72 -34.77
C ASN A 148 -23.29 10.08 -34.71
N LEU A 149 -23.34 10.73 -33.55
CA LEU A 149 -23.93 12.05 -33.35
C LEU A 149 -22.92 13.16 -33.72
N THR A 150 -22.38 13.11 -34.95
CA THR A 150 -21.23 13.94 -35.40
C THR A 150 -21.50 15.45 -35.47
N SER A 151 -22.71 15.91 -35.15
CA SER A 151 -23.09 17.33 -35.09
C SER A 151 -23.24 17.85 -33.66
N LEU A 152 -22.85 17.06 -32.64
CA LEU A 152 -22.82 17.50 -31.25
C LEU A 152 -21.85 18.67 -31.05
N THR A 153 -22.37 19.78 -30.53
CA THR A 153 -21.63 20.92 -29.99
C THR A 153 -21.52 20.88 -28.46
N ASN A 154 -22.43 20.18 -27.78
CA ASN A 154 -22.40 19.96 -26.34
C ASN A 154 -22.62 18.49 -26.01
N LEU A 155 -21.75 17.91 -25.19
CA LEU A 155 -21.86 16.56 -24.67
C LEU A 155 -21.53 16.56 -23.17
N ASN A 156 -22.56 16.29 -22.36
CA ASN A 156 -22.47 16.26 -20.91
C ASN A 156 -23.00 14.92 -20.37
N LEU A 157 -22.12 14.14 -19.73
CA LEU A 157 -22.44 12.87 -19.06
C LEU A 157 -22.07 12.91 -17.57
N ALA A 158 -21.83 14.10 -17.00
CA ALA A 158 -21.30 14.26 -15.65
C ALA A 158 -22.23 13.70 -14.54
N SER A 159 -21.68 13.35 -13.38
CA SER A 159 -22.45 12.85 -12.22
C SER A 159 -23.33 11.62 -12.55
N ASN A 160 -22.74 10.69 -13.31
CA ASN A 160 -23.27 9.35 -13.61
C ASN A 160 -22.26 8.31 -13.11
N TYR A 161 -22.42 7.02 -13.42
CA TYR A 161 -21.54 5.97 -12.90
C TYR A 161 -21.12 4.95 -13.95
N PHE A 162 -19.87 5.05 -14.39
CA PHE A 162 -19.30 4.25 -15.48
C PHE A 162 -18.38 3.09 -15.01
N TRP A 163 -18.38 2.71 -13.73
CA TRP A 163 -17.65 1.54 -13.17
C TRP A 163 -16.18 1.38 -13.64
N ARG A 164 -15.40 2.46 -13.64
CA ARG A 164 -14.01 2.48 -14.16
C ARG A 164 -13.91 1.98 -15.60
N ALA A 165 -14.90 2.30 -16.44
CA ALA A 165 -14.83 2.09 -17.87
C ALA A 165 -13.72 2.92 -18.50
N GLU A 166 -13.05 2.36 -19.50
CA GLU A 166 -12.07 3.07 -20.31
C GLU A 166 -12.77 3.97 -21.34
N LEU A 167 -12.20 5.16 -21.57
CA LEU A 167 -12.63 6.03 -22.66
C LEU A 167 -12.24 5.40 -24.02
N PRO A 168 -13.16 5.30 -24.99
CA PRO A 168 -12.87 4.70 -26.29
C PRO A 168 -11.67 5.36 -27.00
N VAL A 169 -10.67 4.56 -27.35
CA VAL A 169 -9.42 4.99 -28.00
C VAL A 169 -9.60 5.64 -29.38
N SER A 170 -10.79 5.51 -29.96
CA SER A 170 -11.22 6.14 -31.21
C SER A 170 -12.72 6.44 -31.17
N GLY A 171 -13.14 7.49 -31.86
CA GLY A 171 -14.52 7.97 -31.96
C GLY A 171 -14.62 9.48 -31.74
N PHE A 172 -13.80 10.03 -30.82
CA PHE A 172 -13.77 11.46 -30.50
C PHE A 172 -13.36 12.33 -31.69
N GLU A 173 -12.48 11.82 -32.56
CA GLU A 173 -12.06 12.49 -33.80
C GLU A 173 -13.21 12.71 -34.81
N ARG A 174 -14.37 12.08 -34.60
CA ARG A 174 -15.59 12.28 -35.41
C ARG A 174 -16.49 13.41 -34.90
N LEU A 175 -16.21 13.97 -33.71
CA LEU A 175 -17.04 14.97 -33.03
C LEU A 175 -16.51 16.41 -33.22
N THR A 176 -15.99 16.74 -34.41
CA THR A 176 -15.23 17.99 -34.70
C THR A 176 -16.01 19.30 -34.50
N ASP A 177 -17.32 19.23 -34.28
CA ASP A 177 -18.16 20.39 -33.94
C ASP A 177 -18.25 20.69 -32.43
N MET A 178 -17.63 19.86 -31.57
CA MET A 178 -17.71 19.98 -30.11
C MET A 178 -17.17 21.32 -29.57
N ILE A 179 -17.96 21.95 -28.71
CA ILE A 179 -17.66 23.20 -27.99
C ILE A 179 -17.53 22.93 -26.48
N HIS A 180 -18.37 22.05 -25.95
CA HIS A 180 -18.41 21.71 -24.52
C HIS A 180 -18.38 20.18 -24.34
N LEU A 181 -17.39 19.68 -23.62
CA LEU A 181 -17.26 18.26 -23.28
C LEU A 181 -17.11 18.09 -21.77
N ASN A 182 -18.07 17.42 -21.14
CA ASN A 182 -18.06 17.16 -19.71
C ASN A 182 -18.36 15.68 -19.38
N PHE A 183 -17.41 15.00 -18.74
CA PHE A 183 -17.53 13.66 -18.17
C PHE A 183 -17.11 13.62 -16.68
N SER A 184 -17.24 14.72 -15.92
CA SER A 184 -16.78 14.76 -14.53
C SER A 184 -17.66 13.98 -13.56
N HIS A 185 -17.07 13.55 -12.44
CA HIS A 185 -17.76 12.76 -11.40
C HIS A 185 -18.46 11.51 -11.97
N SER A 186 -17.86 10.89 -12.99
CA SER A 186 -18.48 9.80 -13.77
C SER A 186 -17.87 8.42 -13.51
N ASN A 187 -16.77 8.32 -12.76
CA ASN A 187 -16.01 7.08 -12.52
C ASN A 187 -15.57 6.39 -13.83
N PHE A 188 -14.97 7.14 -14.76
CA PHE A 188 -14.13 6.63 -15.86
C PHE A 188 -12.70 6.33 -15.38
N TYR A 189 -11.93 5.57 -16.16
CA TYR A 189 -10.56 5.16 -15.83
C TYR A 189 -9.67 5.01 -17.08
N GLY A 190 -8.34 5.00 -16.92
CA GLY A 190 -7.38 4.69 -17.99
C GLY A 190 -6.85 5.90 -18.76
N GLN A 191 -6.23 5.66 -19.91
CA GLN A 191 -5.58 6.72 -20.69
C GLN A 191 -6.61 7.60 -21.41
N ILE A 192 -6.48 8.92 -21.26
CA ILE A 192 -7.30 9.88 -22.00
C ILE A 192 -6.91 9.86 -23.50
N PRO A 193 -7.87 9.65 -24.43
CA PRO A 193 -7.56 9.32 -25.82
C PRO A 193 -7.10 10.52 -26.64
N ILE A 194 -5.99 10.34 -27.39
CA ILE A 194 -5.39 11.39 -28.22
C ILE A 194 -6.31 11.93 -29.34
N GLY A 195 -7.39 11.23 -29.69
CA GLY A 195 -8.41 11.70 -30.65
C GLY A 195 -9.09 13.01 -30.23
N LEU A 196 -9.03 13.39 -28.95
CA LEU A 196 -9.47 14.69 -28.45
C LEU A 196 -8.68 15.87 -29.07
N ALA A 197 -7.47 15.64 -29.58
CA ALA A 197 -6.68 16.65 -30.30
C ALA A 197 -7.35 17.13 -31.61
N CYS A 198 -8.41 16.48 -32.08
CA CYS A 198 -9.21 16.91 -33.23
C CYS A 198 -10.36 17.88 -32.86
N LEU A 199 -10.65 18.09 -31.56
CA LEU A 199 -11.75 18.94 -31.10
C LEU A 199 -11.36 20.43 -31.08
N MET A 200 -10.94 20.98 -32.23
CA MET A 200 -10.36 22.32 -32.34
C MET A 200 -11.32 23.48 -31.99
N LYS A 201 -12.62 23.21 -31.82
CA LYS A 201 -13.65 24.18 -31.42
C LYS A 201 -13.93 24.19 -29.91
N LEU A 202 -13.29 23.30 -29.15
CA LEU A 202 -13.59 23.10 -27.73
C LEU A 202 -13.25 24.36 -26.92
N VAL A 203 -14.23 24.81 -26.12
CA VAL A 203 -14.17 25.96 -25.21
C VAL A 203 -14.08 25.49 -23.75
N THR A 204 -14.76 24.40 -23.40
CA THR A 204 -14.70 23.81 -22.05
C THR A 204 -14.40 22.31 -22.12
N LEU A 205 -13.43 21.88 -21.33
CA LEU A 205 -13.09 20.47 -21.11
C LEU A 205 -13.13 20.17 -19.61
N ASP A 206 -14.03 19.28 -19.20
CA ASP A 206 -14.15 18.84 -17.82
C ASP A 206 -14.17 17.31 -17.73
N PHE A 207 -13.11 16.76 -17.14
CA PHE A 207 -12.99 15.34 -16.76
C PHE A 207 -12.78 15.16 -15.25
N SER A 208 -13.01 16.20 -14.42
CA SER A 208 -12.71 16.19 -12.99
C SER A 208 -13.33 15.03 -12.19
N SER A 209 -12.67 14.60 -11.11
CA SER A 209 -13.14 13.56 -10.19
C SER A 209 -13.46 12.22 -10.89
N ASN A 210 -12.49 11.72 -11.65
CA ASN A 210 -12.47 10.38 -12.25
C ASN A 210 -11.14 9.68 -11.90
N ASP A 211 -11.03 9.19 -10.66
CA ASP A 211 -9.81 8.56 -10.12
C ASP A 211 -9.16 7.56 -11.09
N GLY A 212 -7.92 7.87 -11.50
CA GLY A 212 -7.12 7.02 -12.36
C GLY A 212 -7.44 7.10 -13.85
N LEU A 213 -8.22 8.09 -14.31
CA LEU A 213 -7.97 8.65 -15.64
C LEU A 213 -6.60 9.35 -15.63
N TYR A 214 -5.86 9.26 -16.74
CA TYR A 214 -4.51 9.86 -16.84
C TYR A 214 -4.12 10.34 -18.25
N PHE A 215 -3.20 11.30 -18.28
CA PHE A 215 -2.44 11.69 -19.47
C PHE A 215 -0.99 11.19 -19.39
N ASP A 216 -0.64 10.21 -20.22
CA ASP A 216 0.75 9.79 -20.46
C ASP A 216 1.54 10.84 -21.24
N GLU A 217 2.87 10.86 -21.18
CA GLU A 217 3.73 11.76 -21.98
C GLU A 217 4.01 11.12 -23.36
N PRO A 218 3.76 11.80 -24.52
CA PRO A 218 3.42 13.21 -24.71
C PRO A 218 1.93 13.47 -25.02
N SER A 219 1.01 12.63 -24.52
CA SER A 219 -0.45 12.74 -24.78
C SER A 219 -1.00 14.11 -24.36
N PHE A 220 -0.64 14.60 -23.17
CA PHE A 220 -1.07 15.93 -22.68
C PHE A 220 -0.69 17.04 -23.66
N GLN A 221 0.58 17.10 -24.07
CA GLN A 221 1.07 18.08 -25.04
C GLN A 221 0.37 17.93 -26.40
N THR A 222 0.16 16.70 -26.86
CA THR A 222 -0.47 16.41 -28.15
C THR A 222 -1.93 16.89 -28.20
N VAL A 223 -2.67 16.71 -27.11
CA VAL A 223 -4.07 17.16 -26.99
C VAL A 223 -4.14 18.68 -26.86
N MET A 224 -3.33 19.28 -25.97
CA MET A 224 -3.36 20.74 -25.74
C MET A 224 -2.87 21.57 -26.93
N ALA A 225 -2.01 21.03 -27.79
CA ALA A 225 -1.44 21.73 -28.96
C ALA A 225 -2.49 22.31 -29.93
N ASN A 226 -3.67 21.69 -30.02
CA ASN A 226 -4.73 22.09 -30.95
C ASN A 226 -5.90 22.84 -30.28
N MET A 227 -5.83 23.09 -28.96
CA MET A 227 -6.96 23.59 -28.15
C MET A 227 -7.00 25.13 -27.99
N SER A 228 -6.61 25.90 -29.00
CA SER A 228 -6.50 27.37 -28.91
C SER A 228 -7.83 28.12 -28.62
N ASN A 229 -8.98 27.46 -28.80
CA ASN A 229 -10.29 27.97 -28.42
C ASN A 229 -10.71 27.68 -26.97
N LEU A 230 -9.92 26.91 -26.21
CA LEU A 230 -10.23 26.56 -24.82
C LEU A 230 -10.21 27.79 -23.91
N ARG A 231 -11.13 27.81 -22.95
CA ARG A 231 -11.30 28.83 -21.91
C ARG A 231 -11.38 28.22 -20.53
N GLU A 232 -11.90 27.01 -20.40
CA GLU A 232 -12.08 26.32 -19.12
C GLU A 232 -11.50 24.91 -19.22
N LEU A 233 -10.58 24.57 -18.31
CA LEU A 233 -9.93 23.27 -18.22
C LEU A 233 -10.01 22.75 -16.79
N HIS A 234 -10.77 21.68 -16.60
CA HIS A 234 -10.98 21.00 -15.32
C HIS A 234 -10.50 19.55 -15.43
N LEU A 235 -9.41 19.24 -14.74
CA LEU A 235 -8.78 17.92 -14.72
C LEU A 235 -8.52 17.46 -13.27
N ASP A 236 -9.30 17.95 -12.30
CA ASP A 236 -9.10 17.61 -10.90
C ASP A 236 -9.13 16.09 -10.66
N GLU A 237 -8.20 15.57 -9.86
CA GLU A 237 -7.96 14.13 -9.61
C GLU A 237 -7.46 13.30 -10.82
N ILE A 238 -7.07 13.92 -11.94
CA ILE A 238 -6.54 13.24 -13.14
C ILE A 238 -5.01 13.23 -13.12
N GLU A 239 -4.37 12.05 -13.24
CA GLU A 239 -2.90 11.99 -13.25
C GLU A 239 -2.31 12.61 -14.52
N ILE A 240 -1.44 13.61 -14.37
CA ILE A 240 -0.73 14.25 -15.50
C ILE A 240 0.77 14.01 -15.34
N PHE A 241 1.32 13.11 -16.15
CA PHE A 241 2.75 12.78 -16.09
C PHE A 241 3.62 13.87 -16.75
N GLY A 242 4.78 14.14 -16.13
CA GLY A 242 5.78 15.10 -16.61
C GLY A 242 5.86 16.39 -15.79
N SER A 243 6.77 17.29 -16.20
CA SER A 243 7.06 18.56 -15.52
C SER A 243 6.94 19.80 -16.43
N THR A 244 6.48 19.60 -17.67
CA THR A 244 6.41 20.63 -18.73
C THR A 244 5.03 21.27 -18.86
N TRP A 245 4.04 20.83 -18.08
CA TRP A 245 2.63 21.23 -18.15
C TRP A 245 2.44 22.76 -18.19
N SER A 246 3.15 23.52 -17.35
CA SER A 246 3.03 24.98 -17.27
C SER A 246 3.61 25.72 -18.50
N VAL A 247 4.49 25.07 -19.26
CA VAL A 247 4.97 25.56 -20.57
C VAL A 247 3.94 25.21 -21.65
N VAL A 248 3.47 23.95 -21.68
CA VAL A 248 2.48 23.45 -22.64
C VAL A 248 1.22 24.31 -22.65
N LEU A 249 0.65 24.64 -21.49
CA LEU A 249 -0.55 25.48 -21.42
C LEU A 249 -0.27 26.93 -21.87
N ALA A 250 0.89 27.48 -21.48
CA ALA A 250 1.30 28.85 -21.79
C ALA A 250 1.70 29.11 -23.25
N ASP A 251 1.98 28.06 -24.02
CA ASP A 251 2.29 28.14 -25.45
C ASP A 251 1.06 27.90 -26.33
N ASN A 252 0.16 26.99 -25.95
CA ASN A 252 -0.88 26.49 -26.84
C ASN A 252 -2.28 27.05 -26.55
N ILE A 253 -2.60 27.42 -25.30
CA ILE A 253 -3.93 27.91 -24.90
C ILE A 253 -3.90 29.31 -24.25
N PRO A 254 -3.36 30.35 -24.93
CA PRO A 254 -3.09 31.69 -24.38
C PRO A 254 -4.32 32.51 -23.95
N GLN A 255 -5.52 31.94 -24.04
CA GLN A 255 -6.80 32.59 -23.72
C GLN A 255 -7.53 31.93 -22.53
N LEU A 256 -6.90 30.96 -21.86
CA LEU A 256 -7.50 30.23 -20.74
C LEU A 256 -7.94 31.18 -19.61
N GLU A 257 -9.17 30.97 -19.12
CA GLU A 257 -9.83 31.75 -18.08
C GLU A 257 -9.95 30.96 -16.77
N ILE A 258 -10.15 29.64 -16.85
CA ILE A 258 -10.23 28.74 -15.70
C ILE A 258 -9.25 27.58 -15.89
N LEU A 259 -8.36 27.41 -14.91
CA LEU A 259 -7.54 26.21 -14.76
C LEU A 259 -7.81 25.57 -13.40
N SER A 260 -8.21 24.30 -13.42
CA SER A 260 -8.33 23.44 -12.24
C SER A 260 -7.54 22.15 -12.47
N LEU A 261 -6.45 22.01 -11.71
CA LEU A 261 -5.55 20.86 -11.67
C LEU A 261 -5.35 20.39 -10.21
N PHE A 262 -6.41 20.33 -9.41
CA PHE A 262 -6.35 19.81 -8.04
C PHE A 262 -5.98 18.32 -8.04
N ALA A 263 -5.11 17.89 -7.12
CA ALA A 263 -4.71 16.49 -6.92
C ALA A 263 -4.18 15.73 -8.17
N CYS A 264 -3.76 16.43 -9.22
CA CYS A 264 -3.31 15.86 -10.50
C CYS A 264 -1.93 15.17 -10.48
N ARG A 265 -1.24 15.20 -9.34
CA ARG A 265 0.16 14.76 -9.16
C ARG A 265 1.16 15.48 -10.10
N ILE A 266 0.83 16.70 -10.55
CA ILE A 266 1.71 17.50 -11.41
C ILE A 266 3.00 17.87 -10.69
N SER A 267 4.10 17.91 -11.44
CA SER A 267 5.45 18.15 -10.91
C SER A 267 6.13 19.36 -11.54
N GLY A 268 7.19 19.85 -10.88
CA GLY A 268 8.06 20.91 -11.38
C GLY A 268 7.52 22.34 -11.17
N PRO A 269 8.36 23.37 -11.42
CA PRO A 269 8.01 24.75 -11.13
C PRO A 269 7.01 25.34 -12.15
N ILE A 270 6.22 26.32 -11.71
CA ILE A 270 5.40 27.15 -12.61
C ILE A 270 6.36 28.03 -13.43
N HIS A 271 6.55 27.69 -14.71
CA HIS A 271 7.51 28.38 -15.55
C HIS A 271 7.08 29.82 -15.88
N SER A 272 8.04 30.73 -16.09
CA SER A 272 7.78 32.16 -16.30
C SER A 272 6.92 32.47 -17.54
N SER A 273 6.86 31.53 -18.49
CA SER A 273 5.92 31.55 -19.64
C SER A 273 4.46 31.70 -19.22
N PHE A 274 4.07 31.16 -18.08
CA PHE A 274 2.69 31.11 -17.59
C PHE A 274 2.07 32.52 -17.40
N SER A 275 2.90 33.55 -17.25
CA SER A 275 2.52 34.97 -17.30
C SER A 275 1.84 35.42 -18.62
N ARG A 276 1.90 34.60 -19.68
CA ARG A 276 1.14 34.81 -20.93
C ARG A 276 -0.37 34.61 -20.77
N LEU A 277 -0.82 33.82 -19.78
CA LEU A 277 -2.23 33.45 -19.57
C LEU A 277 -3.03 34.59 -18.89
N ARG A 278 -3.08 35.75 -19.55
CA ARG A 278 -3.63 37.01 -19.00
C ARG A 278 -5.15 37.02 -18.83
N SER A 279 -5.85 36.04 -19.40
CA SER A 279 -7.31 35.88 -19.24
C SER A 279 -7.70 35.15 -17.95
N LEU A 280 -6.74 34.59 -17.20
CA LEU A 280 -7.01 33.77 -16.01
C LEU A 280 -7.81 34.53 -14.93
N LYS A 281 -8.89 33.87 -14.51
CA LYS A 281 -9.80 34.21 -13.41
C LYS A 281 -9.70 33.20 -12.28
N VAL A 282 -9.42 31.94 -12.60
CA VAL A 282 -9.31 30.84 -11.63
C VAL A 282 -8.01 30.08 -11.87
N ILE A 283 -7.23 29.93 -10.80
CA ILE A 283 -6.06 29.04 -10.74
C ILE A 283 -6.24 28.17 -9.50
N ASN A 284 -6.59 26.90 -9.71
CA ASN A 284 -6.57 25.87 -8.67
C ASN A 284 -5.50 24.83 -9.02
N LEU A 285 -4.52 24.68 -8.14
CA LEU A 285 -3.40 23.73 -8.23
C LEU A 285 -3.23 22.95 -6.92
N GLY A 286 -4.30 22.84 -6.12
CA GLY A 286 -4.26 22.26 -4.77
C GLY A 286 -3.80 20.80 -4.72
N TYR A 287 -3.23 20.39 -3.59
CA TYR A 287 -2.95 18.99 -3.21
C TYR A 287 -2.15 18.18 -4.24
N ASN A 288 -1.17 18.81 -4.89
CA ASN A 288 -0.31 18.13 -5.87
C ASN A 288 0.96 17.51 -5.26
N PHE A 289 1.30 17.81 -4.00
CA PHE A 289 2.41 17.21 -3.23
C PHE A 289 3.82 17.24 -3.86
N GLY A 290 3.99 17.90 -5.02
CA GLY A 290 5.20 17.81 -5.86
C GLY A 290 5.61 19.12 -6.56
N LEU A 291 5.15 20.26 -6.03
CA LEU A 291 5.43 21.61 -6.56
C LEU A 291 6.36 22.44 -5.66
N PRO A 292 7.65 22.04 -5.46
CA PRO A 292 8.62 22.86 -4.71
C PRO A 292 9.02 24.08 -5.54
N SER A 293 8.39 25.21 -5.27
CA SER A 293 8.59 26.46 -6.02
C SER A 293 8.26 27.69 -5.17
N LYS A 294 8.61 28.87 -5.68
CA LYS A 294 8.14 30.14 -5.15
C LYS A 294 6.86 30.53 -5.87
N VAL A 295 5.91 31.14 -5.18
CA VAL A 295 4.70 31.70 -5.82
C VAL A 295 5.13 32.85 -6.75
N PRO A 296 4.81 32.83 -8.05
CA PRO A 296 5.31 33.86 -8.98
C PRO A 296 4.72 35.26 -8.74
N GLU A 297 5.57 36.29 -8.70
CA GLU A 297 5.13 37.70 -8.58
C GLU A 297 4.13 38.13 -9.68
N PHE A 298 4.20 37.53 -10.88
CA PHE A 298 3.29 37.88 -11.98
C PHE A 298 1.81 37.56 -11.67
N CYS A 299 1.51 36.72 -10.66
CA CYS A 299 0.14 36.48 -10.21
C CYS A 299 -0.52 37.78 -9.69
N ALA A 300 0.26 38.75 -9.20
CA ALA A 300 -0.23 40.08 -8.85
C ALA A 300 -0.54 40.99 -10.07
N GLU A 301 -0.16 40.59 -11.29
CA GLU A 301 -0.47 41.30 -12.53
C GLU A 301 -1.76 40.77 -13.20
N LEU A 302 -2.27 39.62 -12.76
CA LEU A 302 -3.50 39.00 -13.26
C LEU A 302 -4.73 39.73 -12.70
N SER A 303 -5.05 40.88 -13.29
CA SER A 303 -6.13 41.76 -12.84
C SER A 303 -7.54 41.14 -12.87
N SER A 304 -7.73 40.02 -13.55
CA SER A 304 -8.99 39.27 -13.59
C SER A 304 -9.07 38.13 -12.55
N LEU A 305 -8.00 37.85 -11.81
CA LEU A 305 -7.88 36.71 -10.90
C LEU A 305 -8.87 36.83 -9.72
N SER A 306 -9.84 35.91 -9.68
CA SER A 306 -10.88 35.80 -8.67
C SER A 306 -10.62 34.65 -7.68
N ILE A 307 -9.92 33.60 -8.11
CA ILE A 307 -9.60 32.42 -7.28
C ILE A 307 -8.13 32.08 -7.50
N LEU A 308 -7.39 31.97 -6.39
CA LEU A 308 -6.05 31.39 -6.34
C LEU A 308 -6.00 30.36 -5.20
N GLU A 309 -5.97 29.09 -5.55
CA GLU A 309 -5.93 27.96 -4.64
C GLU A 309 -4.67 27.14 -4.91
N ILE A 310 -3.73 27.15 -3.98
CA ILE A 310 -2.46 26.42 -4.05
C ILE A 310 -2.20 25.57 -2.80
N ALA A 311 -3.26 25.26 -2.05
CA ALA A 311 -3.20 24.50 -0.81
C ALA A 311 -2.51 23.13 -0.96
N GLY A 312 -1.97 22.55 0.10
CA GLY A 312 -1.48 21.15 0.11
C GLY A 312 -0.29 20.91 -0.83
N ASN A 313 0.67 21.82 -0.86
CA ASN A 313 1.79 21.80 -1.80
C ASN A 313 3.13 22.01 -1.06
N SER A 314 4.20 22.24 -1.82
CA SER A 314 5.55 22.48 -1.30
C SER A 314 6.04 23.89 -1.60
N PHE A 315 5.14 24.89 -1.70
CA PHE A 315 5.55 26.26 -1.98
C PHE A 315 6.42 26.83 -0.85
N GLU A 316 7.44 27.60 -1.23
CA GLU A 316 8.46 28.12 -0.32
C GLU A 316 8.75 29.62 -0.53
N GLY A 317 9.45 30.22 0.44
CA GLY A 317 9.86 31.62 0.40
C GLY A 317 8.75 32.58 0.83
N GLN A 318 8.83 33.85 0.44
CA GLN A 318 7.84 34.87 0.81
C GLN A 318 6.72 34.96 -0.22
N PHE A 319 5.47 35.00 0.24
CA PHE A 319 4.30 35.18 -0.63
C PHE A 319 4.16 36.64 -1.15
N PRO A 320 3.84 36.86 -2.45
CA PRO A 320 3.67 38.20 -3.03
C PRO A 320 2.48 38.98 -2.43
N THR A 321 2.75 39.91 -1.50
CA THR A 321 1.72 40.61 -0.71
C THR A 321 0.76 41.48 -1.52
N LYS A 322 1.12 41.86 -2.76
CA LYS A 322 0.25 42.59 -3.69
C LYS A 322 -1.02 41.81 -4.08
N ILE A 323 -0.98 40.47 -4.01
CA ILE A 323 -2.11 39.60 -4.41
C ILE A 323 -3.35 39.88 -3.52
N PHE A 324 -3.15 40.14 -2.22
CA PHE A 324 -4.22 40.53 -1.28
C PHE A 324 -4.96 41.84 -1.65
N HIS A 325 -4.41 42.64 -2.58
CA HIS A 325 -4.99 43.91 -3.04
C HIS A 325 -5.70 43.82 -4.40
N LEU A 326 -5.76 42.63 -5.02
CA LEU A 326 -6.52 42.39 -6.24
C LEU A 326 -8.04 42.52 -5.97
N LYS A 327 -8.67 43.54 -6.56
CA LYS A 327 -10.11 43.86 -6.37
C LYS A 327 -11.07 42.76 -6.86
N SER A 328 -10.58 41.96 -7.79
CA SER A 328 -11.22 40.79 -8.41
C SER A 328 -11.20 39.56 -7.50
N LEU A 329 -10.24 39.45 -6.58
CA LEU A 329 -10.03 38.26 -5.76
C LEU A 329 -11.22 38.00 -4.82
N ARG A 330 -11.58 36.73 -4.66
CA ARG A 330 -12.67 36.19 -3.82
C ARG A 330 -12.18 35.02 -2.98
N THR A 331 -11.44 34.10 -3.58
CA THR A 331 -10.76 33.02 -2.86
C THR A 331 -9.26 33.17 -2.95
N LEU A 332 -8.60 33.08 -1.80
CA LEU A 332 -7.16 32.92 -1.69
C LEU A 332 -6.86 31.81 -0.68
N ASP A 333 -6.48 30.62 -1.17
CA ASP A 333 -6.09 29.51 -0.31
C ASP A 333 -4.61 29.16 -0.52
N LEU A 334 -3.84 29.36 0.54
CA LEU A 334 -2.40 29.13 0.63
C LEU A 334 -2.08 28.00 1.62
N SER A 335 -3.09 27.35 2.20
CA SER A 335 -2.96 26.47 3.35
C SER A 335 -2.06 25.25 3.09
N HIS A 336 -1.58 24.59 4.14
CA HIS A 336 -0.79 23.35 4.01
C HIS A 336 0.44 23.54 3.10
N ASN A 337 1.15 24.65 3.31
CA ASN A 337 2.43 25.00 2.67
C ASN A 337 3.37 25.57 3.78
N PRO A 338 3.97 24.72 4.64
CA PRO A 338 4.65 25.16 5.86
C PRO A 338 5.88 26.04 5.60
N ASN A 339 6.54 25.89 4.46
CA ASN A 339 7.68 26.72 4.06
C ASN A 339 7.29 28.07 3.41
N LEU A 340 6.00 28.30 3.15
CA LEU A 340 5.49 29.53 2.55
C LEU A 340 5.27 30.59 3.64
N SER A 341 6.04 31.66 3.57
CA SER A 341 6.10 32.71 4.59
C SER A 341 5.15 33.85 4.25
N ILE A 342 4.12 34.02 5.07
CA ILE A 342 3.02 34.98 4.84
C ILE A 342 3.21 36.23 5.71
N ASN A 343 3.20 37.40 5.08
CA ASN A 343 3.10 38.70 5.73
C ASN A 343 1.81 39.37 5.28
N LEU A 344 0.84 39.53 6.19
CA LEU A 344 -0.44 40.16 5.88
C LEU A 344 -0.27 41.69 5.71
N PRO A 345 -0.69 42.27 4.56
CA PRO A 345 -0.71 43.72 4.38
C PRO A 345 -1.97 44.33 5.03
N GLU A 346 -2.00 45.66 5.15
CA GLU A 346 -3.23 46.37 5.50
C GLU A 346 -4.33 46.13 4.45
N PHE A 347 -5.55 45.81 4.91
CA PHE A 347 -6.70 45.51 4.06
C PHE A 347 -7.59 46.75 3.87
N PRO A 348 -7.86 47.18 2.62
CA PRO A 348 -8.70 48.35 2.36
C PRO A 348 -10.17 48.11 2.75
N ASP A 349 -10.87 49.17 3.15
CA ASP A 349 -12.33 49.14 3.26
C ASP A 349 -12.97 48.78 1.91
N GLY A 350 -13.94 47.87 1.95
CA GLY A 350 -14.57 47.32 0.73
C GLY A 350 -13.73 46.26 0.02
N ASN A 351 -12.80 45.59 0.73
CA ASN A 351 -12.24 44.33 0.26
C ASN A 351 -13.36 43.28 0.11
N ASN A 352 -13.28 42.48 -0.96
CA ASN A 352 -14.32 41.53 -1.37
C ASN A 352 -13.94 40.06 -1.12
N LEU A 353 -12.84 39.77 -0.43
CA LEU A 353 -12.40 38.41 -0.16
C LEU A 353 -13.47 37.64 0.64
N GLU A 354 -13.82 36.45 0.16
CA GLU A 354 -14.86 35.56 0.70
C GLU A 354 -14.24 34.31 1.34
N THR A 355 -13.07 33.85 0.86
CA THR A 355 -12.30 32.74 1.43
C THR A 355 -10.83 33.12 1.59
N LEU A 356 -10.28 32.86 2.77
CA LEU A 356 -8.86 33.07 3.10
C LEU A 356 -8.29 31.84 3.83
N GLY A 357 -7.53 31.00 3.14
CA GLY A 357 -6.86 29.83 3.71
C GLY A 357 -5.39 30.14 4.03
N LEU A 358 -5.02 30.08 5.32
CA LEU A 358 -3.68 30.35 5.86
C LEU A 358 -3.21 29.31 6.92
N ALA A 359 -4.00 28.27 7.16
CA ALA A 359 -3.65 27.16 8.05
C ALA A 359 -2.43 26.39 7.53
N ALA A 360 -1.59 25.86 8.42
CA ALA A 360 -0.33 25.18 8.07
C ALA A 360 0.54 26.00 7.07
N THR A 361 0.76 27.27 7.41
CA THR A 361 1.71 28.17 6.73
C THR A 361 2.57 28.91 7.75
N ASN A 362 3.74 29.41 7.32
CA ASN A 362 4.62 30.26 8.11
C ASN A 362 4.10 31.72 8.16
N LEU A 363 2.91 31.90 8.74
CA LEU A 363 2.27 33.18 9.00
C LEU A 363 3.05 33.98 10.06
N SER A 364 3.30 35.27 9.79
CA SER A 364 3.98 36.15 10.73
C SER A 364 3.08 36.64 11.88
N TYR A 365 3.71 36.93 13.02
CA TYR A 365 3.04 37.19 14.31
C TYR A 365 2.11 38.42 14.36
N HIS A 366 2.07 39.24 13.31
CA HIS A 366 1.33 40.51 13.28
C HIS A 366 0.12 40.43 12.34
N ILE A 367 -1.07 40.28 12.92
CA ILE A 367 -2.34 40.44 12.22
C ILE A 367 -2.71 41.93 12.26
N PRO A 368 -2.87 42.62 11.12
CA PRO A 368 -3.19 44.05 11.10
C PRO A 368 -4.63 44.30 11.59
N SER A 369 -4.88 45.45 12.23
CA SER A 369 -6.20 45.78 12.77
C SER A 369 -7.27 45.96 11.66
N SER A 370 -6.84 46.27 10.44
CA SER A 370 -7.67 46.28 9.23
C SER A 370 -8.17 44.90 8.79
N PHE A 371 -7.75 43.79 9.41
CA PHE A 371 -8.34 42.47 9.15
C PHE A 371 -9.87 42.46 9.39
N ALA A 372 -10.37 43.31 10.29
CA ALA A 372 -11.81 43.54 10.49
C ALA A 372 -12.53 44.23 9.31
N ASN A 373 -11.82 44.64 8.25
CA ASN A 373 -12.41 45.15 7.01
C ASN A 373 -12.86 44.04 6.05
N LEU A 374 -12.48 42.78 6.30
CA LEU A 374 -12.86 41.58 5.52
C LEU A 374 -14.33 41.17 5.76
N LYS A 375 -15.26 42.12 5.65
CA LYS A 375 -16.68 41.98 6.02
C LYS A 375 -17.44 40.97 5.12
N SER A 376 -16.89 40.64 3.96
CA SER A 376 -17.40 39.62 3.02
C SER A 376 -16.90 38.20 3.30
N LEU A 377 -15.98 38.01 4.24
CA LEU A 377 -15.32 36.74 4.49
C LEU A 377 -16.29 35.71 5.09
N LYS A 378 -16.41 34.56 4.42
CA LYS A 378 -17.26 33.40 4.76
C LYS A 378 -16.46 32.24 5.31
N ARG A 379 -15.29 31.94 4.71
CA ARG A 379 -14.34 30.91 5.15
C ARG A 379 -13.01 31.53 5.56
N LEU A 380 -12.49 31.10 6.71
CA LEU A 380 -11.16 31.46 7.20
C LEU A 380 -10.44 30.22 7.74
N GLY A 381 -9.24 29.96 7.23
CA GLY A 381 -8.30 28.97 7.77
C GLY A 381 -7.08 29.64 8.38
N MET A 382 -6.69 29.32 9.61
CA MET A 382 -5.51 29.91 10.26
C MET A 382 -4.80 28.98 11.25
N SER A 383 -3.47 29.01 11.27
CA SER A 383 -2.66 28.38 12.33
C SER A 383 -2.66 29.25 13.59
N THR A 384 -3.07 28.73 14.76
CA THR A 384 -3.18 29.53 15.99
C THR A 384 -1.84 29.79 16.68
N ALA A 385 -0.89 28.84 16.62
CA ALA A 385 0.35 28.79 17.40
C ALA A 385 1.28 30.03 17.33
N ARG A 386 1.03 30.94 16.39
CA ARG A 386 1.80 32.19 16.18
C ARG A 386 0.94 33.45 16.13
N THR A 387 -0.35 33.37 16.44
CA THR A 387 -1.31 34.49 16.27
C THR A 387 -1.36 35.45 17.46
N SER A 388 -1.79 36.68 17.20
CA SER A 388 -2.00 37.69 18.25
C SER A 388 -3.15 37.29 19.18
N LYS A 389 -2.99 37.58 20.48
CA LYS A 389 -4.06 37.47 21.50
C LYS A 389 -5.31 38.29 21.17
N GLU A 390 -5.21 39.22 20.23
CA GLU A 390 -6.32 40.05 19.75
C GLU A 390 -7.22 39.35 18.72
N LEU A 391 -6.78 38.21 18.15
CA LEU A 391 -7.50 37.48 17.08
C LEU A 391 -8.99 37.23 17.38
N PRO A 392 -9.41 36.72 18.56
CA PRO A 392 -10.84 36.53 18.85
C PRO A 392 -11.65 37.82 18.72
N SER A 393 -11.09 38.96 19.17
CA SER A 393 -11.72 40.28 19.09
C SER A 393 -11.75 40.87 17.67
N LEU A 394 -11.03 40.28 16.71
CA LEU A 394 -11.13 40.60 15.29
C LEU A 394 -12.18 39.70 14.60
N LEU A 395 -12.24 38.41 14.96
CA LEU A 395 -13.21 37.47 14.40
C LEU A 395 -14.65 37.76 14.85
N ASP A 396 -14.86 38.23 16.08
CA ASP A 396 -16.15 38.75 16.58
C ASP A 396 -16.71 39.91 15.73
N LYS A 397 -15.90 40.53 14.85
CA LYS A 397 -16.28 41.65 13.96
C LYS A 397 -16.58 41.21 12.51
N LEU A 398 -16.48 39.91 12.18
CA LEU A 398 -16.71 39.38 10.83
C LEU A 398 -18.14 38.78 10.71
N PRO A 399 -19.13 39.54 10.22
CA PRO A 399 -20.55 39.14 10.31
C PRO A 399 -20.94 38.02 9.33
N SER A 400 -20.09 37.75 8.33
CA SER A 400 -20.34 36.79 7.23
C SER A 400 -19.65 35.44 7.46
N LEU A 401 -18.79 35.32 8.48
CA LEU A 401 -17.94 34.16 8.72
C LEU A 401 -18.77 32.95 9.16
N THR A 402 -18.94 31.97 8.27
CA THR A 402 -19.74 30.75 8.49
C THR A 402 -18.91 29.48 8.56
N GLU A 403 -17.65 29.52 8.13
CA GLU A 403 -16.75 28.37 8.06
C GLU A 403 -15.39 28.77 8.66
N LEU A 404 -14.91 27.99 9.62
CA LEU A 404 -13.67 28.29 10.35
C LEU A 404 -12.82 27.02 10.47
N GLU A 405 -11.60 27.11 9.96
CA GLU A 405 -10.56 26.08 10.05
C GLU A 405 -9.45 26.64 10.97
N LEU A 406 -9.09 25.87 12.00
CA LEU A 406 -8.03 26.22 12.92
C LEU A 406 -7.00 25.08 12.99
N GLN A 407 -5.74 25.42 12.75
CA GLN A 407 -4.60 24.51 12.82
C GLN A 407 -3.76 24.82 14.07
N GLY A 408 -3.34 23.79 14.79
CA GLY A 408 -2.41 23.89 15.91
C GLY A 408 -0.97 24.20 15.49
N SER A 409 0.00 23.60 16.18
CA SER A 409 1.43 23.75 15.83
C SER A 409 1.88 22.63 14.90
N GLU A 410 2.55 23.01 13.80
CA GLU A 410 3.20 22.07 12.86
C GLU A 410 4.31 21.24 13.51
N SER A 411 4.85 21.69 14.65
CA SER A 411 5.90 21.03 15.42
C SER A 411 5.39 20.09 16.52
N GLY A 412 4.10 19.78 16.53
CA GLY A 412 3.41 19.00 17.58
C GLY A 412 2.26 19.78 18.22
N LEU A 413 1.40 19.06 18.95
CA LEU A 413 0.09 19.52 19.40
C LEU A 413 0.10 20.88 20.13
N GLU A 414 -0.83 21.77 19.79
CA GLU A 414 -1.02 23.06 20.49
C GLU A 414 -2.08 22.94 21.61
N LYS A 415 -1.81 23.49 22.80
CA LYS A 415 -2.80 23.55 23.90
C LYS A 415 -4.02 24.37 23.53
N ALA A 416 -5.20 23.76 23.55
CA ALA A 416 -6.42 24.33 22.96
C ALA A 416 -7.07 25.47 23.77
N VAL A 417 -6.56 26.71 23.64
CA VAL A 417 -7.17 27.92 24.22
C VAL A 417 -8.29 28.48 23.31
N LEU A 418 -9.26 27.62 22.96
CA LEU A 418 -10.25 27.85 21.90
C LEU A 418 -11.68 28.15 22.39
N SER A 419 -11.90 28.34 23.69
CA SER A 419 -13.25 28.52 24.26
C SER A 419 -14.04 29.72 23.71
N TRP A 420 -13.35 30.71 23.12
CA TRP A 420 -13.94 31.86 22.43
C TRP A 420 -14.66 31.47 21.13
N VAL A 421 -14.29 30.36 20.47
CA VAL A 421 -14.94 29.88 19.24
C VAL A 421 -16.43 29.60 19.49
N GLY A 422 -16.78 29.15 20.71
CA GLY A 422 -18.17 28.94 21.13
C GLY A 422 -19.06 30.20 21.17
N ASN A 423 -18.51 31.39 20.91
CA ASN A 423 -19.27 32.63 20.71
C ASN A 423 -19.74 32.81 19.25
N LEU A 424 -19.04 32.21 18.28
CA LEU A 424 -19.28 32.35 16.83
C LEU A 424 -20.47 31.51 16.36
N LYS A 425 -21.65 31.77 16.94
CA LYS A 425 -22.89 31.00 16.77
C LYS A 425 -23.44 31.00 15.34
N GLN A 426 -22.91 31.83 14.45
CA GLN A 426 -23.21 31.84 13.02
C GLN A 426 -22.53 30.69 12.24
N LEU A 427 -21.52 30.02 12.80
CA LEU A 427 -20.78 28.95 12.11
C LEU A 427 -21.69 27.77 11.71
N THR A 428 -21.52 27.33 10.47
CA THR A 428 -22.11 26.13 9.87
C THR A 428 -21.06 25.04 9.61
N ALA A 429 -19.79 25.39 9.51
CA ALA A 429 -18.66 24.46 9.49
C ALA A 429 -17.59 24.87 10.50
N LEU A 430 -16.96 23.88 11.15
CA LEU A 430 -15.82 24.05 12.04
C LEU A 430 -14.86 22.89 11.82
N GLU A 431 -13.59 23.22 11.63
CA GLU A 431 -12.47 22.30 11.45
C GLU A 431 -11.36 22.63 12.45
N LEU A 432 -10.84 21.61 13.13
CA LEU A 432 -9.87 21.73 14.23
C LEU A 432 -8.78 20.68 14.06
N VAL A 433 -7.53 21.10 13.83
CA VAL A 433 -6.44 20.17 13.46
C VAL A 433 -5.24 20.31 14.41
N SER A 434 -4.67 19.19 14.87
CA SER A 434 -3.46 19.13 15.70
C SER A 434 -3.51 19.88 17.05
N TYR A 435 -4.63 19.80 17.78
CA TYR A 435 -4.80 20.39 19.11
C TYR A 435 -4.69 19.38 20.26
N ASP A 436 -4.19 19.84 21.40
CA ASP A 436 -4.21 19.13 22.67
C ASP A 436 -5.40 19.58 23.53
N PHE A 437 -6.36 18.66 23.73
CA PHE A 437 -7.53 18.80 24.60
C PHE A 437 -7.41 17.97 25.90
N SER A 438 -6.26 17.35 26.17
CA SER A 438 -6.02 16.50 27.35
C SER A 438 -6.40 17.16 28.69
N GLU A 439 -6.01 18.43 28.86
CA GLU A 439 -6.29 19.20 30.08
C GLU A 439 -7.72 19.78 30.15
N SER A 440 -8.44 19.87 29.03
CA SER A 440 -9.75 20.54 28.97
C SER A 440 -10.58 20.15 27.75
N ALA A 441 -11.67 19.41 27.99
CA ALA A 441 -12.57 18.96 26.94
C ALA A 441 -13.34 20.12 26.25
N PRO A 442 -13.50 20.14 24.92
CA PRO A 442 -14.08 21.26 24.15
C PRO A 442 -15.61 21.32 24.20
N SER A 443 -16.18 21.31 25.42
CA SER A 443 -17.63 21.37 25.67
C SER A 443 -18.33 22.60 25.07
N TRP A 444 -17.58 23.67 24.78
CA TRP A 444 -18.03 24.88 24.10
C TRP A 444 -18.51 24.64 22.65
N ILE A 445 -18.10 23.54 22.00
CA ILE A 445 -18.58 23.16 20.66
C ILE A 445 -20.12 23.01 20.66
N GLY A 446 -20.71 22.53 21.76
CA GLY A 446 -22.17 22.40 21.90
C GLY A 446 -22.96 23.71 21.87
N ASN A 447 -22.30 24.88 21.92
CA ASN A 447 -22.94 26.18 21.73
C ASN A 447 -23.23 26.49 20.25
N LEU A 448 -22.56 25.81 19.31
CA LEU A 448 -22.61 26.08 17.87
C LEU A 448 -23.82 25.40 17.21
N THR A 449 -25.04 25.69 17.67
CA THR A 449 -26.27 24.98 17.25
C THR A 449 -26.70 25.21 15.80
N ASN A 450 -25.91 25.94 15.00
CA ASN A 450 -26.03 26.07 13.55
C ASN A 450 -25.12 25.11 12.76
N LEU A 451 -24.20 24.41 13.43
CA LEU A 451 -23.19 23.56 12.81
C LEU A 451 -23.81 22.39 12.04
N LYS A 452 -23.35 22.20 10.80
CA LYS A 452 -23.65 21.11 9.88
C LYS A 452 -22.45 20.19 9.70
N PHE A 453 -21.24 20.74 9.71
CA PHE A 453 -20.00 20.00 9.50
C PHE A 453 -19.06 20.24 10.68
N LEU A 454 -18.61 19.16 11.31
CA LEU A 454 -17.61 19.18 12.36
C LEU A 454 -16.50 18.20 12.01
N TRP A 455 -15.32 18.74 11.71
CA TRP A 455 -14.10 17.98 11.52
C TRP A 455 -13.17 18.27 12.70
N ILE A 456 -12.67 17.22 13.34
CA ILE A 456 -11.56 17.33 14.30
C ILE A 456 -10.53 16.28 13.92
N TRP A 457 -9.33 16.70 13.55
CA TRP A 457 -8.28 15.83 13.01
C TRP A 457 -7.00 15.89 13.83
N ASP A 458 -6.35 14.73 13.99
CA ASP A 458 -5.04 14.59 14.66
C ASP A 458 -4.95 15.29 16.04
N CYS A 459 -6.07 15.39 16.76
CA CYS A 459 -6.16 16.08 18.05
C CYS A 459 -6.07 15.10 19.23
N ASN A 460 -5.31 15.45 20.26
CA ASN A 460 -5.16 14.62 21.45
C ASN A 460 -6.32 14.82 22.45
N PHE A 461 -6.93 13.73 22.89
CA PHE A 461 -7.95 13.69 23.95
C PHE A 461 -7.57 12.75 25.12
N SER A 462 -6.32 12.31 25.22
CA SER A 462 -5.86 11.46 26.34
C SER A 462 -6.05 12.18 27.67
N GLY A 463 -6.80 11.55 28.59
CA GLY A 463 -7.23 12.16 29.87
C GLY A 463 -8.54 12.97 29.84
N SER A 464 -9.14 13.16 28.65
CA SER A 464 -10.27 14.08 28.43
C SER A 464 -11.44 13.37 27.72
N ILE A 465 -12.65 13.38 28.32
CA ILE A 465 -13.81 12.65 27.77
C ILE A 465 -14.51 13.47 26.68
N ILE A 466 -14.92 12.82 25.58
CA ILE A 466 -15.70 13.46 24.50
C ILE A 466 -16.93 14.19 25.07
N PRO A 467 -17.05 15.53 24.90
CA PRO A 467 -18.13 16.29 25.52
C PRO A 467 -19.53 15.84 25.04
N TYR A 468 -20.40 15.44 25.98
CA TYR A 468 -21.79 15.08 25.66
C TYR A 468 -22.57 16.23 25.02
N GLN A 469 -22.12 17.48 25.21
CA GLN A 469 -22.70 18.67 24.61
C GLN A 469 -22.58 18.68 23.08
N ILE A 470 -21.67 17.92 22.47
CA ILE A 470 -21.60 17.72 21.01
C ILE A 470 -22.87 17.00 20.52
N GLY A 471 -23.45 16.11 21.33
CA GLY A 471 -24.73 15.44 21.07
C GLY A 471 -25.96 16.36 20.99
N ASN A 472 -25.81 17.68 21.25
CA ASN A 472 -26.85 18.69 21.07
C ASN A 472 -26.92 19.26 19.64
N LEU A 473 -25.95 18.95 18.77
CA LEU A 473 -25.85 19.50 17.41
C LEU A 473 -26.87 18.86 16.44
N ALA A 474 -28.16 19.09 16.67
CA ALA A 474 -29.27 18.44 15.93
C ALA A 474 -29.37 18.81 14.43
N LYS A 475 -28.48 19.67 13.91
CA LYS A 475 -28.34 20.02 12.49
C LYS A 475 -27.18 19.31 11.79
N LEU A 476 -26.36 18.55 12.51
CA LEU A 476 -25.13 17.96 11.99
C LEU A 476 -25.41 17.00 10.82
N GLU A 477 -24.69 17.20 9.73
CA GLU A 477 -24.78 16.48 8.45
C GLU A 477 -23.49 15.65 8.21
N THR A 478 -22.34 16.12 8.71
CA THR A 478 -21.07 15.37 8.78
C THR A 478 -20.43 15.50 10.16
N LEU A 479 -19.92 14.38 10.69
CA LEU A 479 -19.05 14.33 11.86
C LEU A 479 -17.81 13.50 11.53
N ASP A 480 -16.63 14.07 11.73
CA ASP A 480 -15.34 13.43 11.49
C ASP A 480 -14.39 13.66 12.67
N PHE A 481 -13.71 12.60 13.08
CA PHE A 481 -12.78 12.52 14.20
C PHE A 481 -11.41 11.91 13.84
N ARG A 482 -11.12 11.71 12.55
CA ARG A 482 -9.94 11.00 12.03
C ARG A 482 -8.63 11.37 12.75
N GLY A 483 -7.88 10.36 13.20
CA GLY A 483 -6.57 10.52 13.83
C GLY A 483 -6.58 11.07 15.27
N CYS A 484 -7.75 11.41 15.84
CA CYS A 484 -7.82 11.93 17.21
C CYS A 484 -7.57 10.86 18.29
N GLU A 485 -6.74 11.15 19.29
CA GLU A 485 -6.33 10.19 20.32
C GLU A 485 -7.40 9.99 21.43
N PHE A 486 -8.42 9.18 21.17
CA PHE A 486 -9.46 8.80 22.14
C PHE A 486 -9.16 7.51 22.91
N PHE A 487 -7.87 7.18 23.12
CA PHE A 487 -7.42 5.88 23.65
C PHE A 487 -8.26 5.33 24.82
N GLY A 488 -8.87 4.16 24.59
CA GLY A 488 -9.67 3.45 25.59
C GLY A 488 -11.11 3.95 25.77
N GLN A 489 -11.48 5.11 25.21
CA GLN A 489 -12.86 5.62 25.26
C GLN A 489 -13.79 4.83 24.33
N GLN A 490 -15.09 4.83 24.62
CA GLN A 490 -16.10 4.16 23.80
C GLN A 490 -16.81 5.15 22.88
N ILE A 491 -17.21 4.69 21.68
CA ILE A 491 -18.00 5.47 20.71
C ILE A 491 -19.33 5.91 21.38
N PRO A 492 -19.58 7.21 21.61
CA PRO A 492 -20.68 7.64 22.49
C PRO A 492 -22.08 7.36 21.94
N PRO A 493 -23.00 6.75 22.73
CA PRO A 493 -24.35 6.41 22.25
C PRO A 493 -25.20 7.59 21.75
N TRP A 494 -24.88 8.83 22.15
CA TRP A 494 -25.55 10.05 21.69
C TRP A 494 -25.32 10.38 20.21
N ILE A 495 -24.38 9.72 19.52
CA ILE A 495 -24.23 9.81 18.06
C ILE A 495 -25.55 9.49 17.35
N GLY A 496 -26.33 8.53 17.87
CA GLY A 496 -27.66 8.18 17.36
C GLY A 496 -28.74 9.27 17.52
N ASN A 497 -28.40 10.46 18.05
CA ASN A 497 -29.28 11.64 18.06
C ASN A 497 -29.21 12.43 16.75
N PHE A 498 -28.14 12.29 15.95
CA PHE A 498 -27.89 13.10 14.75
C PHE A 498 -28.74 12.66 13.55
N THR A 499 -30.07 12.82 13.63
CA THR A 499 -31.05 12.41 12.58
C THR A 499 -30.95 13.20 11.25
N LYS A 500 -29.85 13.92 11.01
CA LYS A 500 -29.50 14.65 9.77
C LYS A 500 -28.15 14.24 9.18
N LEU A 501 -27.39 13.43 9.92
CA LEU A 501 -26.07 12.93 9.57
C LEU A 501 -26.15 12.04 8.32
N ALA A 502 -25.33 12.36 7.34
CA ALA A 502 -25.07 11.56 6.14
C ALA A 502 -23.71 10.87 6.20
N ASN A 503 -22.70 11.54 6.77
CA ASN A 503 -21.33 11.04 6.86
C ASN A 503 -20.88 10.97 8.32
N LEU A 504 -20.29 9.83 8.70
CA LEU A 504 -19.65 9.63 10.00
C LEU A 504 -18.29 8.96 9.82
N GLU A 505 -17.23 9.64 10.24
CA GLU A 505 -15.84 9.18 10.09
C GLU A 505 -15.07 9.18 11.43
N MET A 506 -14.42 8.07 11.76
CA MET A 506 -13.77 7.81 13.06
C MET A 506 -12.51 6.93 12.92
N ASP A 507 -11.72 7.18 11.88
CA ASP A 507 -10.56 6.35 11.53
C ASP A 507 -9.35 6.62 12.43
N SER A 508 -8.61 5.57 12.80
CA SER A 508 -7.38 5.65 13.60
C SER A 508 -7.53 6.34 14.98
N CYS A 509 -8.74 6.39 15.51
CA CYS A 509 -9.09 7.16 16.73
C CYS A 509 -8.73 6.49 18.07
N GLY A 510 -8.26 5.24 18.07
CA GLY A 510 -7.97 4.48 19.30
C GLY A 510 -9.22 4.14 20.14
N PHE A 511 -10.42 4.17 19.57
CA PHE A 511 -11.67 3.80 20.24
C PHE A 511 -11.68 2.34 20.72
N SER A 512 -12.40 2.10 21.83
CA SER A 512 -12.60 0.80 22.46
C SER A 512 -14.09 0.44 22.60
N GLY A 513 -14.37 -0.78 23.06
CA GLY A 513 -15.74 -1.25 23.26
C GLY A 513 -16.45 -1.52 21.94
N SER A 514 -17.77 -1.39 21.89
CA SER A 514 -18.59 -1.79 20.72
C SER A 514 -19.27 -0.61 20.04
N ILE A 515 -19.48 -0.73 18.72
CA ILE A 515 -20.29 0.20 17.93
C ILE A 515 -21.70 0.25 18.54
N PRO A 516 -22.19 1.42 19.00
CA PRO A 516 -23.46 1.50 19.71
C PRO A 516 -24.63 1.21 18.78
N SER A 517 -25.60 0.41 19.25
CA SER A 517 -26.80 0.05 18.48
C SER A 517 -27.69 1.24 18.08
N THR A 518 -27.50 2.39 18.74
CA THR A 518 -28.13 3.68 18.38
C THR A 518 -27.70 4.21 17.02
N ILE A 519 -26.66 3.65 16.39
CA ILE A 519 -26.31 3.88 14.97
C ILE A 519 -27.52 3.60 14.04
N GLY A 520 -28.38 2.65 14.40
CA GLY A 520 -29.61 2.32 13.66
C GLY A 520 -30.67 3.43 13.61
N ASN A 521 -30.51 4.51 14.40
CA ASN A 521 -31.39 5.69 14.33
C ASN A 521 -31.05 6.62 13.14
N LEU A 522 -29.87 6.46 12.54
CA LEU A 522 -29.32 7.37 11.54
C LEU A 522 -29.91 7.11 10.14
N THR A 523 -31.22 7.29 10.00
CA THR A 523 -31.99 7.04 8.77
C THR A 523 -31.65 7.98 7.59
N GLN A 524 -30.66 8.86 7.73
CA GLN A 524 -30.10 9.70 6.66
C GLN A 524 -28.63 9.38 6.37
N LEU A 525 -28.04 8.39 7.04
CA LEU A 525 -26.64 7.98 6.87
C LEU A 525 -26.46 7.37 5.48
N GLU A 526 -25.48 7.91 4.76
CA GLU A 526 -25.14 7.58 3.37
C GLU A 526 -23.73 6.94 3.33
N SER A 527 -22.81 7.35 4.22
CA SER A 527 -21.49 6.72 4.44
C SER A 527 -21.15 6.54 5.93
N LEU A 528 -20.63 5.37 6.30
CA LEU A 528 -20.03 5.08 7.60
C LEU A 528 -18.59 4.60 7.45
N ARG A 529 -17.65 5.28 8.13
CA ARG A 529 -16.23 4.97 8.12
C ARG A 529 -15.68 4.93 9.55
N ILE A 530 -15.29 3.76 10.01
CA ILE A 530 -14.67 3.56 11.33
C ILE A 530 -13.57 2.51 11.17
N THR A 531 -12.41 2.88 10.61
CA THR A 531 -11.31 1.95 10.35
C THR A 531 -10.20 2.04 11.39
N SER A 532 -9.35 1.02 11.46
CA SER A 532 -8.01 1.12 12.09
C SER A 532 -8.05 1.48 13.60
N ASN A 533 -9.11 1.08 14.32
CA ASN A 533 -9.21 1.25 15.78
C ASN A 533 -8.90 -0.10 16.48
N PRO A 534 -7.65 -0.36 16.90
CA PRO A 534 -7.21 -1.68 17.36
C PRO A 534 -7.82 -2.16 18.69
N GLN A 535 -8.64 -1.34 19.37
CA GLN A 535 -9.37 -1.72 20.59
C GLN A 535 -10.89 -1.85 20.36
N LEU A 536 -11.42 -1.46 19.20
CA LEU A 536 -12.85 -1.48 18.89
C LEU A 536 -13.29 -2.91 18.57
N ASN A 537 -14.26 -3.43 19.32
CA ASN A 537 -14.60 -4.84 19.38
C ASN A 537 -16.12 -5.11 19.51
N GLY A 538 -16.51 -6.35 19.77
CA GLY A 538 -17.91 -6.76 19.86
C GLY A 538 -18.64 -6.79 18.50
N LYS A 539 -19.96 -6.99 18.54
CA LYS A 539 -20.78 -7.19 17.33
C LYS A 539 -21.02 -5.89 16.55
N ILE A 540 -21.09 -6.03 15.22
CA ILE A 540 -21.72 -5.03 14.33
C ILE A 540 -23.25 -5.09 14.54
N PRO A 541 -23.95 -3.97 14.81
CA PRO A 541 -25.41 -3.97 14.97
C PRO A 541 -26.16 -4.34 13.68
N GLN A 542 -27.08 -5.32 13.72
CA GLN A 542 -27.88 -5.74 12.56
C GLN A 542 -28.63 -4.57 11.88
N SER A 543 -29.06 -3.58 12.67
CA SER A 543 -29.77 -2.39 12.19
C SER A 543 -28.95 -1.53 11.22
N LEU A 544 -27.62 -1.64 11.20
CA LEU A 544 -26.75 -0.90 10.29
C LEU A 544 -27.05 -1.22 8.82
N PHE A 545 -27.05 -2.51 8.45
CA PHE A 545 -27.29 -2.96 7.07
C PHE A 545 -28.75 -2.80 6.60
N ALA A 546 -29.64 -2.39 7.50
CA ALA A 546 -31.04 -2.07 7.23
C ALA A 546 -31.32 -0.54 7.10
N LEU A 547 -30.29 0.31 7.18
CA LEU A 547 -30.47 1.77 7.02
C LEU A 547 -30.84 2.12 5.56
N PRO A 548 -31.92 2.91 5.33
CA PRO A 548 -32.58 3.05 4.03
C PRO A 548 -31.83 3.96 3.02
N ARG A 549 -30.61 4.38 3.35
CA ARG A 549 -29.74 5.23 2.51
C ARG A 549 -28.28 4.84 2.54
N LEU A 550 -27.90 3.84 3.32
CA LEU A 550 -26.49 3.52 3.54
C LEU A 550 -25.92 2.91 2.26
N GLU A 551 -24.99 3.63 1.63
CA GLU A 551 -24.34 3.22 0.39
C GLU A 551 -22.97 2.59 0.69
N ASN A 552 -22.26 3.10 1.70
CA ASN A 552 -20.88 2.70 2.00
C ASN A 552 -20.69 2.35 3.49
N VAL A 553 -20.06 1.20 3.74
CA VAL A 553 -19.67 0.74 5.08
C VAL A 553 -18.22 0.30 5.06
N TYR A 554 -17.37 1.03 5.79
CA TYR A 554 -15.95 0.75 5.98
C TYR A 554 -15.68 0.54 7.47
N LEU A 555 -15.43 -0.70 7.87
CA LEU A 555 -15.18 -1.11 9.26
C LEU A 555 -13.91 -1.98 9.39
N GLN A 556 -12.98 -1.87 8.44
CA GLN A 556 -11.76 -2.67 8.40
C GLN A 556 -10.73 -2.32 9.48
N GLU A 557 -9.81 -3.25 9.76
CA GLU A 557 -8.69 -3.07 10.69
C GLU A 557 -9.10 -2.79 12.16
N ASN A 558 -10.19 -3.42 12.59
CA ASN A 558 -10.69 -3.36 13.96
C ASN A 558 -10.60 -4.76 14.63
N GLN A 559 -11.21 -4.93 15.80
CA GLN A 559 -11.37 -6.20 16.49
C GLN A 559 -12.86 -6.62 16.62
N LEU A 560 -13.69 -6.18 15.68
CA LEU A 560 -15.13 -6.48 15.63
C LEU A 560 -15.34 -7.99 15.48
N SER A 561 -16.28 -8.55 16.23
CA SER A 561 -16.36 -9.99 16.47
C SER A 561 -17.78 -10.54 16.59
N GLY A 562 -17.89 -11.87 16.50
CA GLY A 562 -19.15 -12.59 16.43
C GLY A 562 -19.71 -12.63 15.01
N SER A 563 -20.95 -13.10 14.88
CA SER A 563 -21.57 -13.34 13.58
C SER A 563 -22.30 -12.13 13.00
N LEU A 564 -22.16 -11.95 11.68
CA LEU A 564 -23.14 -11.22 10.89
C LEU A 564 -24.48 -11.95 10.93
N GLU A 565 -25.56 -11.20 10.77
CA GLU A 565 -26.94 -11.68 10.83
C GLU A 565 -27.64 -11.38 9.50
N GLU A 566 -28.62 -12.20 9.09
CA GLU A 566 -29.35 -12.01 7.83
C GLU A 566 -30.02 -10.62 7.79
N ILE A 567 -29.91 -9.94 6.65
CA ILE A 567 -30.52 -8.63 6.43
C ILE A 567 -32.02 -8.83 6.24
N PRO A 568 -32.89 -8.16 7.01
CA PRO A 568 -34.33 -8.34 6.90
C PRO A 568 -34.87 -7.83 5.55
N SER A 569 -35.80 -8.57 4.96
CA SER A 569 -36.50 -8.18 3.73
C SER A 569 -37.38 -6.94 3.94
N PRO A 570 -37.55 -6.06 2.93
CA PRO A 570 -37.07 -6.21 1.55
C PRO A 570 -35.59 -5.81 1.37
N LEU A 571 -34.85 -6.58 0.55
CA LEU A 571 -33.44 -6.34 0.23
C LEU A 571 -33.22 -5.19 -0.77
N THR A 572 -34.07 -4.17 -0.77
CA THR A 572 -33.99 -2.97 -1.62
C THR A 572 -33.01 -1.94 -1.05
N SER A 573 -31.80 -2.39 -0.68
CA SER A 573 -30.79 -1.55 -0.04
C SER A 573 -29.99 -0.72 -1.04
N SER A 574 -29.53 0.45 -0.60
CA SER A 574 -28.62 1.32 -1.38
C SER A 574 -27.16 0.85 -1.36
N LEU A 575 -26.81 -0.15 -0.54
CA LEU A 575 -25.42 -0.59 -0.32
C LEU A 575 -24.67 -0.89 -1.64
N LEU A 576 -23.64 -0.09 -1.88
CA LEU A 576 -22.68 -0.20 -2.99
C LEU A 576 -21.35 -0.81 -2.52
N CYS A 577 -20.93 -0.52 -1.29
CA CYS A 577 -19.66 -0.95 -0.73
C CYS A 577 -19.81 -1.49 0.70
N ILE A 578 -19.30 -2.70 0.94
CA ILE A 578 -19.15 -3.30 2.27
C ILE A 578 -17.71 -3.79 2.40
N ASP A 579 -16.94 -3.14 3.27
CA ASP A 579 -15.59 -3.53 3.66
C ASP A 579 -15.53 -3.78 5.17
N LEU A 580 -15.28 -5.04 5.53
CA LEU A 580 -15.14 -5.53 6.89
C LEU A 580 -13.78 -6.24 7.10
N ALA A 581 -12.79 -5.96 6.24
CA ALA A 581 -11.49 -6.66 6.23
C ALA A 581 -10.75 -6.61 7.57
N ASN A 582 -9.84 -7.56 7.81
CA ASN A 582 -8.89 -7.53 8.93
C ASN A 582 -9.59 -7.35 10.30
N ASN A 583 -10.46 -8.31 10.65
CA ASN A 583 -11.32 -8.27 11.84
C ASN A 583 -11.43 -9.67 12.50
N GLN A 584 -12.32 -9.81 13.49
CA GLN A 584 -12.55 -11.04 14.26
C GLN A 584 -13.96 -11.62 14.04
N LEU A 585 -14.64 -11.26 12.95
CA LEU A 585 -16.01 -11.70 12.62
C LEU A 585 -16.02 -13.20 12.30
N SER A 586 -17.08 -13.91 12.69
CA SER A 586 -17.12 -15.38 12.66
C SER A 586 -18.49 -15.98 12.36
N GLY A 587 -18.55 -17.29 12.15
CA GLY A 587 -19.79 -17.96 11.71
C GLY A 587 -20.02 -17.81 10.19
N PRO A 588 -21.20 -18.20 9.68
CA PRO A 588 -21.50 -18.15 8.25
C PRO A 588 -21.64 -16.73 7.72
N ILE A 589 -21.27 -16.53 6.46
CA ILE A 589 -21.59 -15.30 5.70
C ILE A 589 -23.09 -15.35 5.35
N PRO A 590 -23.91 -14.35 5.74
CA PRO A 590 -25.36 -14.37 5.48
C PRO A 590 -25.71 -14.44 4.00
N LYS A 591 -26.68 -15.29 3.63
CA LYS A 591 -27.12 -15.44 2.23
C LYS A 591 -27.78 -14.16 1.70
N SER A 592 -28.29 -13.27 2.55
CA SER A 592 -28.80 -11.95 2.14
C SER A 592 -27.77 -11.07 1.43
N LEU A 593 -26.47 -11.18 1.77
CA LEU A 593 -25.42 -10.34 1.16
C LEU A 593 -25.27 -10.62 -0.34
N PHE A 594 -25.32 -11.89 -0.74
CA PHE A 594 -25.24 -12.32 -2.14
C PHE A 594 -26.52 -12.01 -2.95
N HIS A 595 -27.56 -11.50 -2.30
CA HIS A 595 -28.79 -11.02 -2.94
C HIS A 595 -28.88 -9.48 -3.06
N LEU A 596 -27.88 -8.75 -2.56
CA LEU A 596 -27.78 -7.30 -2.76
C LEU A 596 -27.38 -7.01 -4.22
N THR A 597 -28.34 -6.51 -5.02
CA THR A 597 -28.15 -6.30 -6.46
C THR A 597 -27.32 -5.08 -6.83
N ASN A 598 -27.23 -4.11 -5.91
CA ASN A 598 -26.53 -2.83 -6.10
C ASN A 598 -25.05 -2.89 -5.66
N LEU A 599 -24.64 -4.00 -5.03
CA LEU A 599 -23.34 -4.14 -4.39
C LEU A 599 -22.22 -4.26 -5.44
N ASN A 600 -21.29 -3.31 -5.41
CA ASN A 600 -20.12 -3.24 -6.28
C ASN A 600 -18.87 -3.85 -5.60
N TYR A 601 -18.74 -3.66 -4.29
CA TYR A 601 -17.59 -4.11 -3.49
C TYR A 601 -18.06 -4.94 -2.30
N LEU A 602 -17.58 -6.18 -2.21
CA LEU A 602 -17.75 -7.04 -1.04
C LEU A 602 -16.38 -7.54 -0.58
N ILE A 603 -15.88 -6.97 0.52
CA ILE A 603 -14.56 -7.25 1.09
C ILE A 603 -14.76 -7.77 2.51
N LEU A 604 -14.53 -9.07 2.69
CA LEU A 604 -14.74 -9.81 3.95
C LEU A 604 -13.47 -10.53 4.42
N GLU A 605 -12.31 -10.17 3.88
CA GLU A 605 -11.05 -10.88 4.05
C GLU A 605 -10.47 -10.81 5.47
N SER A 606 -9.52 -11.72 5.76
CA SER A 606 -8.74 -11.73 7.00
C SER A 606 -9.64 -11.68 8.24
N ASN A 607 -10.56 -12.64 8.30
CA ASN A 607 -11.59 -12.79 9.32
C ASN A 607 -11.68 -14.28 9.73
N LYS A 608 -12.72 -14.63 10.52
CA LYS A 608 -12.97 -16.00 11.01
C LYS A 608 -14.31 -16.55 10.50
N PHE A 609 -14.78 -16.09 9.33
CA PHE A 609 -16.01 -16.62 8.72
C PHE A 609 -15.84 -18.11 8.40
N THR A 610 -16.90 -18.89 8.58
CA THR A 610 -16.93 -20.36 8.46
C THR A 610 -18.06 -20.83 7.54
N GLY A 611 -18.10 -22.14 7.26
CA GLY A 611 -19.16 -22.75 6.46
C GLY A 611 -18.91 -22.67 4.96
N THR A 612 -19.97 -22.83 4.17
CA THR A 612 -19.89 -22.99 2.72
C THR A 612 -20.52 -21.83 1.97
N VAL A 613 -19.84 -21.33 0.93
CA VAL A 613 -20.37 -20.33 0.00
C VAL A 613 -20.55 -20.97 -1.38
N GLU A 614 -21.79 -20.97 -1.87
CA GLU A 614 -22.16 -21.39 -3.21
C GLU A 614 -21.85 -20.27 -4.20
N LEU A 615 -20.81 -20.44 -5.03
CA LEU A 615 -20.39 -19.41 -5.99
C LEU A 615 -21.49 -19.12 -7.03
N SER A 616 -22.36 -20.08 -7.30
CA SER A 616 -23.60 -19.92 -8.09
C SER A 616 -24.55 -18.84 -7.55
N SER A 617 -24.43 -18.42 -6.27
CA SER A 617 -25.15 -17.25 -5.72
C SER A 617 -24.42 -15.94 -6.01
N VAL A 618 -23.09 -15.90 -5.87
CA VAL A 618 -22.24 -14.74 -6.19
C VAL A 618 -22.41 -14.32 -7.65
N TRP A 619 -22.43 -15.28 -8.59
CA TRP A 619 -22.55 -15.01 -10.02
C TRP A 619 -23.90 -14.40 -10.46
N LYS A 620 -24.85 -14.21 -9.53
CA LYS A 620 -26.14 -13.52 -9.78
C LYS A 620 -26.07 -12.01 -9.47
N GLN A 621 -25.01 -11.52 -8.82
CA GLN A 621 -24.82 -10.10 -8.43
C GLN A 621 -24.26 -9.24 -9.58
N LYS A 622 -25.12 -8.87 -10.53
CA LYS A 622 -24.75 -8.20 -11.81
C LYS A 622 -23.71 -7.06 -11.72
N ASN A 623 -23.75 -6.27 -10.65
CA ASN A 623 -22.91 -5.07 -10.50
C ASN A 623 -21.58 -5.32 -9.77
N LEU A 624 -21.35 -6.54 -9.26
CA LEU A 624 -20.18 -6.86 -8.44
C LEU A 624 -18.87 -6.72 -9.25
N PHE A 625 -17.96 -5.90 -8.71
CA PHE A 625 -16.73 -5.45 -9.36
C PHE A 625 -15.47 -5.89 -8.60
N VAL A 626 -15.53 -5.87 -7.26
CA VAL A 626 -14.55 -6.48 -6.35
C VAL A 626 -15.22 -7.51 -5.45
N LEU A 627 -14.62 -8.69 -5.37
CA LEU A 627 -14.93 -9.68 -4.35
C LEU A 627 -13.63 -10.11 -3.66
N SER A 628 -13.55 -9.91 -2.35
CA SER A 628 -12.53 -10.54 -1.51
C SER A 628 -13.17 -11.33 -0.38
N LEU A 629 -12.90 -12.64 -0.38
CA LEU A 629 -13.28 -13.58 0.69
C LEU A 629 -12.04 -14.20 1.37
N SER A 630 -10.85 -13.76 0.99
CA SER A 630 -9.56 -14.36 1.34
C SER A 630 -9.32 -14.51 2.84
N ASN A 631 -8.46 -15.45 3.23
CA ASN A 631 -7.97 -15.61 4.60
C ASN A 631 -9.11 -15.73 5.64
N ASN A 632 -10.04 -16.66 5.35
CA ASN A 632 -11.15 -17.06 6.20
C ASN A 632 -11.16 -18.58 6.40
N LEU A 633 -12.09 -19.09 7.21
CA LEU A 633 -12.31 -20.52 7.48
C LEU A 633 -13.50 -21.09 6.66
N ILE A 634 -13.80 -20.47 5.52
CA ILE A 634 -14.87 -20.87 4.60
C ILE A 634 -14.42 -21.99 3.66
N SER A 635 -15.36 -22.63 2.99
CA SER A 635 -15.11 -23.48 1.82
C SER A 635 -16.00 -23.05 0.66
N LEU A 636 -15.38 -22.73 -0.48
CA LEU A 636 -16.10 -22.33 -1.68
C LEU A 636 -16.54 -23.57 -2.47
N ILE A 637 -17.78 -23.57 -2.94
CA ILE A 637 -18.35 -24.62 -3.78
C ILE A 637 -18.72 -24.00 -5.13
N ASP A 638 -18.25 -24.62 -6.22
CA ASP A 638 -18.63 -24.29 -7.59
C ASP A 638 -19.49 -25.43 -8.15
N ASP A 639 -20.72 -25.09 -8.54
CA ASP A 639 -21.69 -26.06 -9.04
C ASP A 639 -21.41 -26.37 -10.52
N GLU A 640 -20.53 -27.35 -10.79
CA GLU A 640 -20.13 -27.80 -12.15
C GLU A 640 -21.30 -28.33 -13.03
N GLY A 641 -22.56 -28.20 -12.60
CA GLY A 641 -23.77 -28.71 -13.26
C GLY A 641 -24.92 -27.73 -13.47
N GLU A 642 -24.88 -26.48 -12.99
CA GLU A 642 -25.92 -25.49 -13.36
C GLU A 642 -25.66 -24.88 -14.74
N THR A 643 -26.75 -24.49 -15.44
CA THR A 643 -26.64 -23.68 -16.66
C THR A 643 -26.03 -22.32 -16.34
N VAL A 644 -25.00 -21.90 -17.09
CA VAL A 644 -24.37 -20.58 -16.96
C VAL A 644 -25.44 -19.49 -16.88
N PRO A 645 -25.41 -18.61 -15.84
CA PRO A 645 -26.39 -17.53 -15.71
C PRO A 645 -26.48 -16.69 -17.00
N PRO A 646 -27.68 -16.26 -17.42
CA PRO A 646 -27.86 -15.49 -18.67
C PRO A 646 -27.20 -14.10 -18.64
N TYR A 647 -26.72 -13.67 -17.47
CA TYR A 647 -25.88 -12.50 -17.25
C TYR A 647 -24.86 -12.85 -16.16
N LEU A 648 -23.58 -12.53 -16.39
CA LEU A 648 -22.50 -12.67 -15.42
C LEU A 648 -22.06 -11.29 -14.88
N PRO A 649 -21.42 -11.24 -13.70
CA PRO A 649 -20.95 -9.98 -13.11
C PRO A 649 -19.63 -9.50 -13.73
N ASN A 650 -19.42 -8.18 -13.78
CA ASN A 650 -18.20 -7.56 -14.30
C ASN A 650 -17.06 -7.51 -13.25
N ILE A 651 -16.74 -8.66 -12.64
CA ILE A 651 -15.73 -8.76 -11.59
C ILE A 651 -14.34 -8.54 -12.20
N LYS A 652 -13.66 -7.46 -11.78
CA LYS A 652 -12.30 -7.11 -12.22
C LYS A 652 -11.24 -7.59 -11.23
N TYR A 653 -11.59 -7.68 -9.94
CA TYR A 653 -10.67 -8.05 -8.86
C TYR A 653 -11.29 -9.17 -8.03
N LEU A 654 -10.63 -10.32 -7.98
CA LEU A 654 -11.13 -11.52 -7.32
C LEU A 654 -10.05 -12.13 -6.42
N TYR A 655 -10.28 -12.08 -5.11
CA TYR A 655 -9.39 -12.62 -4.09
C TYR A 655 -10.11 -13.75 -3.33
N LEU A 656 -9.65 -14.98 -3.54
CA LEU A 656 -10.18 -16.22 -2.95
C LEU A 656 -9.03 -17.09 -2.38
N SER A 657 -7.99 -16.44 -1.87
CA SER A 657 -6.84 -17.11 -1.25
C SER A 657 -7.17 -17.66 0.13
N SER A 658 -6.61 -18.83 0.45
CA SER A 658 -6.93 -19.57 1.69
C SER A 658 -8.41 -19.98 1.84
N CYS A 659 -9.18 -20.08 0.75
CA CYS A 659 -10.63 -20.38 0.77
C CYS A 659 -11.00 -21.87 0.54
N ASN A 660 -10.05 -22.78 0.80
CA ASN A 660 -10.18 -24.25 0.71
C ASN A 660 -10.61 -24.79 -0.68
N LEU A 661 -10.27 -24.09 -1.78
CA LEU A 661 -10.52 -24.53 -3.15
C LEU A 661 -9.69 -25.77 -3.52
N THR A 662 -10.29 -26.72 -4.25
CA THR A 662 -9.62 -27.95 -4.76
C THR A 662 -9.47 -27.99 -6.29
N LYS A 663 -10.18 -27.09 -6.97
CA LYS A 663 -10.13 -26.79 -8.42
C LYS A 663 -10.18 -25.27 -8.61
N ILE A 664 -9.78 -24.77 -9.78
CA ILE A 664 -10.18 -23.43 -10.23
C ILE A 664 -11.69 -23.50 -10.58
N PRO A 665 -12.55 -22.59 -10.08
CA PRO A 665 -13.97 -22.58 -10.43
C PRO A 665 -14.19 -22.50 -11.94
N GLY A 666 -14.98 -23.43 -12.47
CA GLY A 666 -15.18 -23.66 -13.90
C GLY A 666 -16.01 -22.57 -14.58
N THR A 667 -16.63 -21.67 -13.80
CA THR A 667 -17.36 -20.49 -14.26
C THR A 667 -16.45 -19.33 -14.66
N LEU A 668 -15.24 -19.20 -14.07
CA LEU A 668 -14.37 -18.04 -14.27
C LEU A 668 -13.98 -17.83 -15.74
N LYS A 669 -13.89 -18.90 -16.52
CA LYS A 669 -13.60 -18.86 -17.97
C LYS A 669 -14.63 -18.09 -18.80
N TYR A 670 -15.82 -17.83 -18.25
CA TYR A 670 -16.90 -17.06 -18.88
C TYR A 670 -16.90 -15.58 -18.46
N LEU A 671 -16.01 -15.14 -17.56
CA LEU A 671 -15.86 -13.72 -17.22
C LEU A 671 -15.06 -13.01 -18.33
N ASP A 672 -15.65 -11.97 -18.92
CA ASP A 672 -15.08 -11.26 -20.08
C ASP A 672 -13.65 -10.73 -19.83
N ALA A 673 -13.36 -10.27 -18.61
CA ALA A 673 -12.11 -9.58 -18.31
C ALA A 673 -11.83 -9.51 -16.80
N VAL A 674 -10.91 -10.34 -16.29
CA VAL A 674 -10.34 -10.19 -14.94
C VAL A 674 -9.01 -9.45 -15.00
N SER A 675 -8.81 -8.48 -14.10
CA SER A 675 -7.59 -7.66 -13.97
C SER A 675 -6.65 -8.22 -12.90
N LEU A 676 -7.21 -8.64 -11.76
CA LEU A 676 -6.49 -9.31 -10.68
C LEU A 676 -7.22 -10.59 -10.27
N LEU A 677 -6.48 -11.70 -10.23
CA LEU A 677 -6.93 -12.97 -9.66
C LEU A 677 -5.92 -13.48 -8.63
N ASP A 678 -6.37 -13.68 -7.39
CA ASP A 678 -5.63 -14.39 -6.34
C ASP A 678 -6.39 -15.65 -5.90
N LEU A 679 -5.82 -16.81 -6.19
CA LEU A 679 -6.27 -18.13 -5.70
C LEU A 679 -5.18 -18.81 -4.85
N SER A 680 -4.23 -18.05 -4.30
CA SER A 680 -3.09 -18.60 -3.57
C SER A 680 -3.49 -19.34 -2.27
N SER A 681 -2.57 -20.14 -1.73
CA SER A 681 -2.76 -20.85 -0.44
C SER A 681 -4.00 -21.74 -0.38
N ASN A 682 -4.34 -22.38 -1.50
CA ASN A 682 -5.46 -23.31 -1.63
C ASN A 682 -4.97 -24.75 -1.86
N GLN A 683 -5.90 -25.69 -2.09
CA GLN A 683 -5.61 -27.10 -2.35
C GLN A 683 -5.81 -27.46 -3.84
N ILE A 684 -5.64 -26.49 -4.76
CA ILE A 684 -6.01 -26.66 -6.17
C ILE A 684 -5.07 -27.64 -6.86
N THR A 685 -5.66 -28.64 -7.54
CA THR A 685 -4.94 -29.70 -8.26
C THR A 685 -5.12 -29.61 -9.78
N GLY A 686 -4.24 -30.29 -10.52
CA GLY A 686 -4.34 -30.43 -11.98
C GLY A 686 -3.39 -29.51 -12.74
N ALA A 687 -3.82 -29.07 -13.93
CA ALA A 687 -3.08 -28.14 -14.77
C ALA A 687 -3.65 -26.72 -14.65
N ILE A 688 -2.81 -25.70 -14.81
CA ILE A 688 -3.26 -24.31 -14.98
C ILE A 688 -3.88 -24.17 -16.39
N PRO A 689 -5.16 -23.80 -16.52
CA PRO A 689 -5.83 -23.78 -17.82
C PRO A 689 -5.34 -22.67 -18.75
N ASN A 690 -5.31 -22.95 -20.07
CA ASN A 690 -4.76 -22.01 -21.04
C ASN A 690 -5.69 -20.80 -21.29
N TRP A 691 -6.99 -20.91 -20.97
CA TRP A 691 -7.95 -19.82 -21.13
C TRP A 691 -7.66 -18.61 -20.21
N ILE A 692 -6.91 -18.79 -19.10
CA ILE A 692 -6.47 -17.69 -18.24
C ILE A 692 -5.60 -16.71 -19.04
N TRP A 693 -4.67 -17.24 -19.84
CA TRP A 693 -3.82 -16.44 -20.72
C TRP A 693 -4.61 -15.95 -21.93
N GLU A 694 -5.34 -16.82 -22.62
CA GLU A 694 -5.98 -16.48 -23.90
C GLU A 694 -7.18 -15.54 -23.79
N ASN A 695 -8.03 -15.67 -22.77
CA ASN A 695 -9.21 -14.81 -22.60
C ASN A 695 -8.80 -13.45 -22.00
N TRP A 696 -7.86 -13.44 -21.06
CA TRP A 696 -7.53 -12.23 -20.28
C TRP A 696 -6.22 -11.53 -20.68
N LYS A 697 -5.51 -11.95 -21.74
CA LYS A 697 -4.30 -11.29 -22.29
C LYS A 697 -4.38 -9.77 -22.54
N GLY A 698 -5.59 -9.22 -22.68
CA GLY A 698 -5.85 -7.79 -22.84
C GLY A 698 -6.16 -7.04 -21.54
N HIS A 699 -6.27 -7.73 -20.40
CA HIS A 699 -6.80 -7.17 -19.15
C HIS A 699 -6.02 -7.60 -17.88
N LEU A 700 -5.42 -8.80 -17.89
CA LEU A 700 -4.76 -9.39 -16.73
C LEU A 700 -3.49 -8.61 -16.37
N ASN A 701 -3.52 -8.02 -15.18
CA ASN A 701 -2.47 -7.20 -14.59
C ASN A 701 -1.73 -7.97 -13.48
N SER A 702 -2.47 -8.70 -12.64
CA SER A 702 -1.90 -9.48 -11.54
C SER A 702 -2.53 -10.88 -11.46
N LEU A 703 -1.69 -11.91 -11.30
CA LEU A 703 -2.13 -13.28 -11.11
C LEU A 703 -1.30 -13.96 -10.00
N ASN A 704 -1.97 -14.40 -8.95
CA ASN A 704 -1.39 -15.24 -7.92
C ASN A 704 -2.08 -16.62 -7.85
N LEU A 705 -1.29 -17.67 -8.07
CA LEU A 705 -1.70 -19.08 -7.97
C LEU A 705 -0.78 -19.88 -7.04
N SER A 706 0.02 -19.22 -6.20
CA SER A 706 1.04 -19.88 -5.37
C SER A 706 0.47 -20.69 -4.22
N CYS A 707 1.33 -21.48 -3.55
CA CYS A 707 0.95 -22.34 -2.42
C CYS A 707 -0.25 -23.25 -2.76
N ASN A 708 -0.14 -24.00 -3.85
CA ASN A 708 -1.18 -24.89 -4.39
C ASN A 708 -0.56 -26.24 -4.84
N MET A 709 -1.31 -27.07 -5.58
CA MET A 709 -0.87 -28.39 -6.06
C MET A 709 -0.95 -28.52 -7.59
N PHE A 710 -0.81 -27.42 -8.35
CA PHE A 710 -0.73 -27.46 -9.81
C PHE A 710 0.53 -28.23 -10.27
N THR A 711 0.40 -29.04 -11.33
CA THR A 711 1.47 -29.94 -11.81
C THR A 711 2.04 -29.56 -13.18
N THR A 712 1.26 -28.86 -14.00
CA THR A 712 1.60 -28.44 -15.37
C THR A 712 0.82 -27.19 -15.77
N LEU A 713 1.17 -26.58 -16.90
CA LEU A 713 0.29 -25.66 -17.62
C LEU A 713 -0.30 -26.38 -18.84
N GLU A 714 -1.59 -26.17 -19.11
CA GLU A 714 -2.19 -26.61 -20.38
C GLU A 714 -1.41 -26.03 -21.57
N GLN A 715 -1.25 -26.83 -22.62
CA GLN A 715 -0.40 -26.53 -23.80
C GLN A 715 1.11 -26.36 -23.50
N SER A 716 1.50 -26.17 -22.23
CA SER A 716 2.88 -25.99 -21.75
C SER A 716 3.69 -24.94 -22.54
N PRO A 717 3.18 -23.70 -22.69
CA PRO A 717 3.84 -22.67 -23.47
C PRO A 717 5.14 -22.18 -22.82
N SER A 718 6.20 -21.96 -23.61
CA SER A 718 7.45 -21.33 -23.13
C SER A 718 7.37 -19.80 -23.03
N LEU A 719 6.38 -19.19 -23.68
CA LEU A 719 6.08 -17.76 -23.65
C LEU A 719 4.56 -17.57 -23.58
N VAL A 720 4.07 -16.64 -22.74
CA VAL A 720 2.65 -16.27 -22.66
C VAL A 720 2.48 -14.79 -22.98
N ILE A 721 1.48 -14.42 -23.79
CA ILE A 721 1.23 -13.03 -24.17
C ILE A 721 0.21 -12.44 -23.20
N VAL A 722 0.64 -11.52 -22.33
CA VAL A 722 -0.20 -10.90 -21.30
C VAL A 722 0.17 -9.42 -21.21
N THR A 723 -0.59 -8.59 -21.91
CA THR A 723 -0.17 -7.25 -22.37
C THR A 723 0.13 -6.27 -21.25
N TYR A 724 -0.58 -6.39 -20.12
CA TYR A 724 -0.54 -5.45 -19.00
C TYR A 724 -0.08 -6.09 -17.68
N LEU A 725 0.48 -7.30 -17.72
CA LEU A 725 0.95 -8.01 -16.53
C LEU A 725 2.06 -7.22 -15.80
N THR A 726 1.87 -6.95 -14.51
CA THR A 726 2.87 -6.41 -13.58
C THR A 726 3.30 -7.40 -12.50
N TYR A 727 2.48 -8.42 -12.18
CA TYR A 727 2.81 -9.44 -11.18
C TYR A 727 2.30 -10.83 -11.56
N LEU A 728 3.18 -11.83 -11.45
CA LEU A 728 2.84 -13.24 -11.62
C LEU A 728 3.58 -14.09 -10.58
N ASP A 729 2.80 -14.74 -9.71
CA ASP A 729 3.29 -15.69 -8.71
C ASP A 729 2.68 -17.08 -8.95
N LEU A 730 3.53 -18.03 -9.33
CA LEU A 730 3.23 -19.45 -9.49
C LEU A 730 4.02 -20.31 -8.48
N SER A 731 4.59 -19.70 -7.44
CA SER A 731 5.50 -20.36 -6.50
C SER A 731 4.83 -21.44 -5.64
N PHE A 732 5.63 -22.25 -4.93
CA PHE A 732 5.15 -23.28 -4.00
C PHE A 732 4.07 -24.19 -4.60
N ASN A 733 4.41 -24.82 -5.72
CA ASN A 733 3.54 -25.70 -6.49
C ASN A 733 4.32 -26.97 -6.91
N ARG A 734 3.80 -27.74 -7.87
CA ARG A 734 4.45 -28.96 -8.41
C ARG A 734 4.66 -28.86 -9.92
N LEU A 735 4.73 -27.63 -10.46
CA LEU A 735 4.77 -27.33 -11.89
C LEU A 735 6.04 -27.89 -12.54
N GLN A 736 5.87 -28.52 -13.70
CA GLN A 736 6.93 -29.18 -14.48
C GLN A 736 7.00 -28.63 -15.90
N GLY A 737 8.11 -28.93 -16.59
CA GLY A 737 8.35 -28.49 -17.97
C GLY A 737 9.18 -27.20 -18.03
N SER A 738 8.80 -26.27 -18.92
CA SER A 738 9.46 -24.98 -19.07
C SER A 738 8.78 -23.89 -18.25
N ILE A 739 9.55 -22.95 -17.71
CA ILE A 739 9.01 -21.68 -17.21
C ILE A 739 8.34 -20.93 -18.38
N PRO A 740 7.08 -20.48 -18.24
CA PRO A 740 6.34 -19.70 -19.24
C PRO A 740 6.62 -18.20 -19.05
N ILE A 741 7.61 -17.64 -19.75
CA ILE A 741 7.99 -16.23 -19.56
C ILE A 741 6.96 -15.28 -20.19
N PRO A 742 6.40 -14.30 -19.46
CA PRO A 742 5.38 -13.40 -19.99
C PRO A 742 5.97 -12.32 -20.91
N VAL A 743 5.27 -12.08 -22.02
CA VAL A 743 5.50 -10.97 -22.94
C VAL A 743 4.48 -9.87 -22.60
N THR A 744 4.93 -8.90 -21.82
CA THR A 744 4.14 -7.76 -21.31
C THR A 744 4.66 -6.43 -21.86
N LYS A 745 3.80 -5.41 -21.94
CA LYS A 745 4.17 -4.01 -22.23
C LYS A 745 4.33 -3.18 -20.96
N SER A 746 3.92 -3.68 -19.80
CA SER A 746 4.00 -2.96 -18.52
C SER A 746 5.41 -2.45 -18.25
N SER A 747 5.49 -1.24 -17.67
CA SER A 747 6.76 -0.57 -17.38
C SER A 747 7.63 -1.35 -16.39
N GLU A 748 7.01 -2.15 -15.52
CA GLU A 748 7.63 -3.01 -14.52
C GLU A 748 6.90 -4.36 -14.50
N VAL A 749 7.62 -5.44 -14.21
CA VAL A 749 7.02 -6.75 -13.92
C VAL A 749 7.82 -7.51 -12.86
N ALA A 750 7.12 -8.15 -11.94
CA ALA A 750 7.66 -9.03 -10.92
C ALA A 750 7.20 -10.48 -11.14
N LEU A 751 8.13 -11.43 -11.05
CA LEU A 751 7.91 -12.82 -11.43
C LEU A 751 8.43 -13.79 -10.36
N ASP A 752 7.57 -14.63 -9.79
CA ASP A 752 7.95 -15.74 -8.92
C ASP A 752 7.47 -17.09 -9.48
N TYR A 753 8.42 -18.00 -9.66
CA TYR A 753 8.21 -19.39 -10.08
C TYR A 753 8.88 -20.38 -9.11
N SER A 754 9.28 -19.91 -7.93
CA SER A 754 10.12 -20.65 -7.01
C SER A 754 9.43 -21.86 -6.38
N ASN A 755 10.20 -22.77 -5.78
CA ASN A 755 9.67 -23.93 -5.06
C ASN A 755 8.75 -24.79 -5.97
N ASN A 756 9.28 -25.22 -7.12
CA ASN A 756 8.57 -25.95 -8.18
C ASN A 756 9.50 -27.04 -8.78
N TYR A 757 9.09 -27.65 -9.90
CA TYR A 757 9.85 -28.69 -10.61
C TYR A 757 10.15 -28.34 -12.08
N PHE A 758 10.19 -27.05 -12.44
CA PHE A 758 10.54 -26.61 -13.79
C PHE A 758 11.97 -27.06 -14.17
N SER A 759 12.10 -27.71 -15.32
CA SER A 759 13.36 -28.30 -15.81
C SER A 759 14.07 -27.44 -16.85
N SER A 760 13.37 -26.48 -17.44
CA SER A 760 13.90 -25.60 -18.48
C SER A 760 13.32 -24.19 -18.43
N ILE A 761 13.98 -23.28 -19.16
CA ILE A 761 13.53 -21.92 -19.43
C ILE A 761 13.91 -21.60 -20.89
N VAL A 762 13.21 -20.67 -21.55
CA VAL A 762 13.49 -20.30 -22.94
C VAL A 762 14.95 -19.83 -23.11
N PRO A 763 15.70 -20.28 -24.14
CA PRO A 763 17.05 -19.79 -24.38
C PRO A 763 17.11 -18.27 -24.52
N ASN A 764 18.14 -17.64 -23.97
CA ASN A 764 18.31 -16.18 -23.94
C ASN A 764 17.14 -15.41 -23.30
N PHE A 765 16.45 -16.00 -22.30
CA PHE A 765 15.24 -15.44 -21.66
C PHE A 765 15.35 -13.96 -21.22
N GLY A 766 16.54 -13.47 -20.90
CA GLY A 766 16.76 -12.09 -20.49
C GLY A 766 16.33 -11.03 -21.52
N ILE A 767 16.17 -11.39 -22.81
CA ILE A 767 15.60 -10.47 -23.82
C ILE A 767 14.13 -10.12 -23.54
N TYR A 768 13.38 -11.00 -22.88
CA TYR A 768 11.99 -10.77 -22.48
C TYR A 768 11.88 -10.08 -21.11
N LEU A 769 12.93 -10.18 -20.28
CA LEU A 769 12.97 -9.61 -18.93
C LEU A 769 13.39 -8.12 -18.88
N LYS A 770 13.36 -7.39 -20.00
CA LYS A 770 13.80 -5.97 -20.06
C LYS A 770 13.16 -5.08 -18.99
N ASN A 771 11.88 -5.30 -18.70
CA ASN A 771 11.11 -4.54 -17.71
C ASN A 771 10.99 -5.27 -16.36
N ALA A 772 11.67 -6.40 -16.17
CA ALA A 772 11.60 -7.15 -14.92
C ALA A 772 12.37 -6.45 -13.80
N THR A 773 11.74 -6.30 -12.65
CA THR A 773 12.31 -5.67 -11.44
C THR A 773 12.62 -6.70 -10.36
N TYR A 774 11.81 -7.76 -10.29
CA TYR A 774 11.96 -8.90 -9.38
C TYR A 774 11.86 -10.19 -10.20
N ILE A 775 12.86 -11.08 -10.07
CA ILE A 775 12.76 -12.47 -10.55
C ILE A 775 13.19 -13.45 -9.46
N ASN A 776 12.34 -14.44 -9.22
CA ASN A 776 12.62 -15.57 -8.34
C ASN A 776 12.30 -16.89 -9.06
N PHE A 777 13.34 -17.61 -9.47
CA PHE A 777 13.26 -18.92 -10.12
C PHE A 777 13.87 -20.03 -9.23
N SER A 778 14.02 -19.78 -7.92
CA SER A 778 14.78 -20.68 -7.05
C SER A 778 14.06 -22.00 -6.72
N LYS A 779 14.81 -22.99 -6.22
CA LYS A 779 14.31 -24.31 -5.81
C LYS A 779 13.49 -24.97 -6.93
N ASN A 780 14.16 -25.17 -8.06
CA ASN A 780 13.62 -25.77 -9.28
C ASN A 780 14.61 -26.82 -9.82
N LYS A 781 14.50 -27.21 -11.10
CA LYS A 781 15.39 -28.17 -11.78
C LYS A 781 16.03 -27.55 -13.04
N LEU A 782 16.16 -26.22 -13.07
CA LEU A 782 16.70 -25.49 -14.21
C LEU A 782 18.18 -25.84 -14.41
N SER A 783 18.62 -25.94 -15.66
CA SER A 783 19.99 -26.31 -16.00
C SER A 783 20.47 -25.64 -17.29
N GLY A 784 21.77 -25.71 -17.54
CA GLY A 784 22.45 -24.98 -18.62
C GLY A 784 23.26 -23.82 -18.05
N HIS A 785 23.49 -22.78 -18.84
CA HIS A 785 24.23 -21.58 -18.41
C HIS A 785 23.26 -20.43 -18.13
N ILE A 786 23.64 -19.50 -17.23
CA ILE A 786 22.97 -18.20 -17.13
C ILE A 786 23.31 -17.41 -18.41
N PRO A 787 22.34 -17.10 -19.29
CA PRO A 787 22.66 -16.51 -20.59
C PRO A 787 22.98 -15.02 -20.46
N PHE A 788 23.99 -14.55 -21.20
CA PHE A 788 24.41 -13.13 -21.20
C PHE A 788 23.27 -12.15 -21.54
N SER A 789 22.22 -12.61 -22.22
CA SER A 789 20.96 -11.86 -22.41
C SER A 789 20.35 -11.31 -21.12
N ILE A 790 20.66 -11.88 -19.95
CA ILE A 790 20.17 -11.37 -18.65
C ILE A 790 20.63 -9.92 -18.40
N CYS A 791 21.74 -9.49 -19.02
CA CYS A 791 22.21 -8.11 -19.00
C CYS A 791 21.26 -7.12 -19.71
N ASN A 792 20.28 -7.59 -20.50
CA ASN A 792 19.24 -6.75 -21.08
C ASN A 792 18.15 -6.36 -20.07
N ALA A 793 18.06 -7.04 -18.93
CA ALA A 793 17.10 -6.80 -17.86
C ALA A 793 17.59 -5.69 -16.92
N SER A 794 17.78 -4.49 -17.45
CA SER A 794 18.43 -3.37 -16.75
C SER A 794 17.65 -2.81 -15.55
N LYS A 795 16.41 -3.25 -15.34
CA LYS A 795 15.56 -2.87 -14.20
C LYS A 795 15.65 -3.80 -12.99
N LEU A 796 16.41 -4.89 -13.05
CA LEU A 796 16.47 -5.87 -11.96
C LEU A 796 16.99 -5.27 -10.65
N VAL A 797 16.18 -5.41 -9.60
CA VAL A 797 16.45 -5.04 -8.19
C VAL A 797 16.71 -6.30 -7.36
N ILE A 798 15.98 -7.39 -7.63
CA ILE A 798 16.12 -8.68 -6.94
C ILE A 798 16.21 -9.81 -7.97
N VAL A 799 17.23 -10.67 -7.81
CA VAL A 799 17.45 -11.90 -8.59
C VAL A 799 17.73 -13.05 -7.64
N ASP A 800 16.81 -14.02 -7.57
CA ASP A 800 17.06 -15.33 -6.97
C ASP A 800 16.88 -16.46 -8.00
N ILE A 801 17.93 -17.25 -8.20
CA ILE A 801 17.91 -18.48 -9.01
C ILE A 801 18.53 -19.68 -8.26
N SER A 802 18.59 -19.59 -6.93
CA SER A 802 19.24 -20.56 -6.04
C SER A 802 18.60 -21.96 -6.10
N GLY A 803 19.29 -23.02 -5.69
CA GLY A 803 18.73 -24.37 -5.64
C GLY A 803 18.30 -24.87 -7.01
N ASN A 804 19.24 -24.88 -7.96
CA ASN A 804 19.04 -25.28 -9.36
C ASN A 804 20.28 -26.08 -9.84
N SER A 805 20.52 -26.14 -11.15
CA SER A 805 21.69 -26.81 -11.76
C SER A 805 22.29 -25.97 -12.88
N PHE A 806 22.33 -24.64 -12.70
CA PHE A 806 23.05 -23.73 -13.60
C PHE A 806 24.57 -23.93 -13.49
N ARG A 807 25.27 -23.75 -14.62
CA ARG A 807 26.70 -24.00 -14.81
C ARG A 807 27.39 -22.82 -15.48
N GLY A 808 28.72 -22.81 -15.39
CA GLY A 808 29.57 -21.79 -15.99
C GLY A 808 29.76 -20.56 -15.10
N SER A 809 30.35 -19.51 -15.67
CA SER A 809 30.64 -18.25 -14.99
C SER A 809 29.40 -17.40 -14.74
N VAL A 810 29.36 -16.71 -13.60
CA VAL A 810 28.38 -15.64 -13.32
C VAL A 810 28.53 -14.51 -14.35
N PRO A 811 27.47 -14.06 -15.04
CA PRO A 811 27.54 -12.91 -15.94
C PRO A 811 27.94 -11.62 -15.22
N GLN A 812 29.00 -10.97 -15.70
CA GLN A 812 29.62 -9.77 -15.10
C GLN A 812 28.62 -8.65 -14.79
N CYS A 813 27.63 -8.43 -15.66
CA CYS A 813 26.59 -7.40 -15.48
C CYS A 813 25.74 -7.57 -14.21
N LEU A 814 25.66 -8.76 -13.61
CA LEU A 814 24.96 -8.97 -12.34
C LEU A 814 25.75 -8.38 -11.15
N MET A 815 27.07 -8.37 -11.23
CA MET A 815 27.95 -7.69 -10.25
C MET A 815 28.08 -6.19 -10.54
N GLU A 816 28.02 -5.78 -11.81
CA GLU A 816 28.17 -4.37 -12.21
C GLU A 816 26.86 -3.55 -12.16
N SER A 817 25.70 -4.17 -11.95
CA SER A 817 24.41 -3.50 -11.95
C SER A 817 24.31 -2.42 -10.87
N VAL A 818 23.97 -1.20 -11.29
CA VAL A 818 23.72 -0.05 -10.39
C VAL A 818 22.34 -0.08 -9.72
N ASN A 819 21.46 -0.98 -10.16
CA ASN A 819 20.08 -1.13 -9.67
C ASN A 819 19.90 -2.37 -8.78
N LEU A 820 20.73 -3.40 -8.95
CA LEU A 820 20.57 -4.67 -8.23
C LEU A 820 20.93 -4.52 -6.75
N ILE A 821 20.04 -5.00 -5.88
CA ILE A 821 20.16 -4.99 -4.43
C ILE A 821 20.45 -6.41 -3.91
N VAL A 822 19.76 -7.41 -4.46
CA VAL A 822 19.82 -8.81 -4.02
C VAL A 822 20.23 -9.72 -5.17
N LEU A 823 21.31 -10.48 -4.99
CA LEU A 823 21.82 -11.48 -5.93
C LEU A 823 21.99 -12.85 -5.24
N LYS A 824 21.14 -13.81 -5.57
CA LYS A 824 21.11 -15.15 -4.95
C LYS A 824 21.31 -16.25 -6.00
N LEU A 825 22.44 -16.94 -5.89
CA LEU A 825 22.96 -17.96 -6.81
C LEU A 825 23.28 -19.28 -6.08
N ARG A 826 22.79 -19.45 -4.84
CA ARG A 826 23.10 -20.56 -3.94
C ARG A 826 22.78 -21.93 -4.56
N ASP A 827 23.46 -22.99 -4.12
CA ASP A 827 23.16 -24.40 -4.43
C ASP A 827 22.96 -24.63 -5.94
N ASN A 828 24.03 -24.42 -6.69
CA ASN A 828 24.10 -24.54 -8.15
C ASN A 828 25.43 -25.22 -8.55
N GLN A 829 25.83 -25.12 -9.82
CA GLN A 829 27.06 -25.72 -10.37
C GLN A 829 27.90 -24.67 -11.12
N LEU A 830 27.82 -23.41 -10.69
CA LEU A 830 28.54 -22.27 -11.27
C LEU A 830 30.03 -22.35 -10.94
N ASN A 831 30.90 -21.90 -11.85
CA ASN A 831 32.34 -22.05 -11.75
C ASN A 831 33.13 -20.87 -12.34
N GLY A 832 34.46 -20.92 -12.24
CA GLY A 832 35.33 -19.79 -12.57
C GLY A 832 35.37 -18.76 -11.45
N VAL A 833 35.84 -17.55 -11.74
CA VAL A 833 36.03 -16.47 -10.74
C VAL A 833 34.80 -15.57 -10.66
N LEU A 834 34.46 -15.10 -9.46
CA LEU A 834 33.38 -14.13 -9.25
C LEU A 834 33.78 -12.76 -9.89
N PRO A 835 32.94 -12.15 -10.75
CA PRO A 835 33.29 -10.89 -11.43
C PRO A 835 33.49 -9.71 -10.49
N GLU A 836 34.33 -8.74 -10.90
CA GLU A 836 34.39 -7.43 -10.25
C GLU A 836 33.05 -6.66 -10.44
N ASN A 837 32.72 -5.79 -9.49
CA ASN A 837 31.55 -4.91 -9.51
C ASN A 837 31.92 -3.47 -9.91
N SER A 838 30.90 -2.67 -10.24
CA SER A 838 31.06 -1.25 -10.53
C SER A 838 31.76 -0.52 -9.38
N ARG A 839 32.77 0.29 -9.72
CA ARG A 839 33.54 1.10 -8.77
C ARG A 839 32.89 2.46 -8.48
N GLU A 840 31.98 2.90 -9.34
CA GLU A 840 31.34 4.21 -9.23
C GLU A 840 30.05 4.15 -8.42
N ARG A 841 29.31 3.03 -8.50
CA ARG A 841 28.06 2.81 -7.77
C ARG A 841 27.73 1.33 -7.64
N CYS A 842 27.97 0.75 -6.47
CA CYS A 842 27.50 -0.59 -6.10
C CYS A 842 26.32 -0.48 -5.14
N ASN A 843 25.15 -1.00 -5.54
CA ASN A 843 23.90 -0.93 -4.78
C ASN A 843 23.52 -2.24 -4.06
N LEU A 844 24.36 -3.27 -4.19
CA LEU A 844 24.15 -4.60 -3.62
C LEU A 844 24.15 -4.55 -2.08
N GLN A 845 23.06 -5.01 -1.49
CA GLN A 845 22.89 -5.24 -0.05
C GLN A 845 23.11 -6.72 0.31
N SER A 846 22.81 -7.64 -0.61
CA SER A 846 22.94 -9.08 -0.33
C SER A 846 23.46 -9.88 -1.52
N ILE A 847 24.51 -10.67 -1.26
CA ILE A 847 25.16 -11.56 -2.23
C ILE A 847 25.28 -12.96 -1.62
N ASP A 848 24.63 -13.95 -2.23
CA ASP A 848 24.76 -15.37 -1.86
C ASP A 848 25.17 -16.19 -3.08
N VAL A 849 26.33 -16.84 -2.99
CA VAL A 849 26.88 -17.76 -3.99
C VAL A 849 27.24 -19.12 -3.38
N ASN A 850 26.71 -19.42 -2.18
CA ASN A 850 27.05 -20.62 -1.42
C ASN A 850 26.76 -21.91 -2.20
N GLY A 851 27.58 -22.95 -2.06
CA GLY A 851 27.27 -24.26 -2.67
C GLY A 851 27.44 -24.25 -4.18
N ASN A 852 28.63 -23.83 -4.63
CA ASN A 852 29.02 -23.74 -6.04
C ASN A 852 30.47 -24.22 -6.23
N GLN A 853 31.05 -23.97 -7.40
CA GLN A 853 32.43 -24.32 -7.77
C GLN A 853 33.25 -23.06 -8.11
N ILE A 854 32.93 -21.92 -7.50
CA ILE A 854 33.61 -20.64 -7.72
C ILE A 854 35.03 -20.70 -7.14
N GLU A 855 36.00 -20.29 -7.94
CA GLU A 855 37.43 -20.36 -7.65
C GLU A 855 38.12 -18.98 -7.69
N GLY A 856 39.45 -18.98 -7.51
CA GLY A 856 40.22 -17.74 -7.48
C GLY A 856 40.06 -17.00 -6.15
N LYS A 857 39.76 -15.70 -6.21
CA LYS A 857 39.71 -14.80 -5.06
C LYS A 857 38.41 -14.00 -5.05
N LEU A 858 38.03 -13.48 -3.88
CA LEU A 858 36.95 -12.50 -3.81
C LEU A 858 37.39 -11.19 -4.52
N PRO A 859 36.55 -10.61 -5.40
CA PRO A 859 36.88 -9.41 -6.15
C PRO A 859 37.00 -8.22 -5.21
N ARG A 860 38.08 -7.44 -5.35
CA ARG A 860 38.40 -6.35 -4.40
C ARG A 860 37.44 -5.18 -4.52
N SER A 861 36.78 -5.05 -5.66
CA SER A 861 35.70 -4.08 -5.90
C SER A 861 34.57 -4.15 -4.85
N LEU A 862 34.40 -5.26 -4.13
CA LEU A 862 33.38 -5.39 -3.08
C LEU A 862 33.58 -4.37 -1.93
N SER A 863 34.78 -3.80 -1.75
CA SER A 863 34.99 -2.69 -0.80
C SER A 863 34.22 -1.41 -1.16
N TYR A 864 33.69 -1.29 -2.38
CA TYR A 864 32.85 -0.16 -2.81
C TYR A 864 31.35 -0.38 -2.53
N CYS A 865 30.92 -1.59 -2.17
CA CYS A 865 29.52 -1.92 -1.89
C CYS A 865 29.14 -1.53 -0.44
N GLN A 866 29.07 -0.22 -0.18
CA GLN A 866 28.85 0.33 1.18
C GLN A 866 27.51 -0.08 1.82
N TYR A 867 26.55 -0.54 1.02
CA TYR A 867 25.25 -1.05 1.48
C TYR A 867 25.23 -2.57 1.76
N LEU A 868 26.34 -3.30 1.56
CA LEU A 868 26.38 -4.75 1.69
C LEU A 868 26.20 -5.20 3.15
N ASP A 869 25.04 -5.81 3.44
CA ASP A 869 24.65 -6.40 4.73
C ASP A 869 25.02 -7.88 4.82
N LEU A 870 24.89 -8.65 3.72
CA LEU A 870 25.18 -10.08 3.68
C LEU A 870 26.12 -10.46 2.50
N LEU A 871 27.16 -11.22 2.84
CA LEU A 871 27.99 -11.95 1.89
C LEU A 871 28.13 -13.41 2.32
N ASP A 872 27.49 -14.32 1.58
CA ASP A 872 27.73 -15.77 1.70
C ASP A 872 28.40 -16.30 0.44
N ALA A 873 29.65 -16.76 0.60
CA ALA A 873 30.42 -17.46 -0.42
C ALA A 873 30.98 -18.79 0.10
N GLY A 874 30.29 -19.42 1.06
CA GLY A 874 30.65 -20.71 1.62
C GLY A 874 30.52 -21.87 0.61
N ASN A 875 31.07 -23.04 0.94
CA ASN A 875 30.98 -24.27 0.13
C ASN A 875 31.38 -24.04 -1.34
N ASN A 876 32.61 -23.57 -1.56
CA ASN A 876 33.16 -23.19 -2.86
C ASN A 876 34.64 -23.60 -2.98
N GLN A 877 35.36 -23.07 -3.98
CA GLN A 877 36.77 -23.41 -4.28
C GLN A 877 37.72 -22.21 -4.11
N ILE A 878 37.30 -21.16 -3.39
CA ILE A 878 38.00 -19.87 -3.26
C ILE A 878 39.31 -20.04 -2.48
N ALA A 879 40.40 -19.51 -3.03
CA ALA A 879 41.77 -19.66 -2.53
C ALA A 879 42.44 -18.29 -2.32
N ASP A 880 42.25 -17.70 -1.13
CA ASP A 880 42.83 -16.42 -0.74
C ASP A 880 43.22 -16.39 0.76
N SER A 881 43.83 -15.30 1.21
CA SER A 881 43.89 -14.93 2.63
C SER A 881 42.57 -14.33 3.12
N PHE A 882 42.34 -14.30 4.44
CA PHE A 882 41.15 -13.66 5.03
C PHE A 882 40.98 -12.21 4.53
N PRO A 883 39.79 -11.82 4.01
CA PRO A 883 39.57 -10.55 3.33
C PRO A 883 39.38 -9.38 4.32
N PHE A 884 40.43 -9.01 5.05
CA PHE A 884 40.44 -7.87 6.00
C PHE A 884 39.95 -6.54 5.40
N TRP A 885 40.04 -6.37 4.08
CA TRP A 885 39.59 -5.20 3.34
C TRP A 885 38.06 -5.08 3.25
N LEU A 886 37.28 -6.16 3.49
CA LEU A 886 35.83 -6.07 3.71
C LEU A 886 35.49 -5.35 5.02
N GLY A 887 36.44 -5.22 5.95
CA GLY A 887 36.23 -4.56 7.24
C GLY A 887 35.80 -3.10 7.13
N ILE A 888 36.07 -2.43 6.01
CA ILE A 888 35.61 -1.05 5.77
C ILE A 888 34.07 -0.94 5.66
N LEU A 889 33.37 -2.02 5.28
CA LEU A 889 31.93 -2.04 5.07
C LEU A 889 31.19 -1.94 6.41
N GLN A 890 30.61 -0.77 6.67
CA GLN A 890 30.00 -0.46 7.98
C GLN A 890 28.69 -1.24 8.24
N ASN A 891 28.02 -1.70 7.18
CA ASN A 891 26.73 -2.38 7.25
C ASN A 891 26.83 -3.91 7.33
N LEU A 892 27.96 -4.52 6.94
CA LEU A 892 28.12 -5.97 6.83
C LEU A 892 27.80 -6.68 8.15
N ARG A 893 26.62 -7.33 8.19
CA ARG A 893 26.06 -8.11 9.30
C ARG A 893 26.41 -9.60 9.18
N VAL A 894 26.43 -10.17 7.97
CA VAL A 894 26.65 -11.61 7.75
C VAL A 894 27.82 -11.85 6.80
N LEU A 895 28.81 -12.64 7.24
CA LEU A 895 29.96 -13.07 6.45
C LEU A 895 30.18 -14.58 6.59
N VAL A 896 29.85 -15.33 5.54
CA VAL A 896 30.02 -16.79 5.48
C VAL A 896 31.02 -17.13 4.38
N LEU A 897 32.14 -17.75 4.77
CA LEU A 897 33.25 -18.17 3.89
C LEU A 897 33.65 -19.63 4.14
N ARG A 898 32.82 -20.39 4.88
CA ARG A 898 33.05 -21.80 5.24
C ARG A 898 33.37 -22.70 4.05
N SER A 899 34.06 -23.82 4.27
CA SER A 899 34.23 -24.88 3.27
C SER A 899 34.84 -24.36 1.97
N ASN A 900 36.03 -23.76 2.09
CA ASN A 900 36.82 -23.14 1.01
C ASN A 900 38.32 -23.49 1.18
N LYS A 901 39.20 -22.90 0.37
CA LYS A 901 40.67 -23.09 0.42
C LYS A 901 41.38 -21.86 1.00
N LEU A 902 40.76 -21.15 1.95
CA LEU A 902 41.33 -19.93 2.51
C LEU A 902 42.51 -20.25 3.45
N ILE A 903 43.60 -19.48 3.32
CA ILE A 903 44.90 -19.78 3.93
C ILE A 903 45.46 -18.64 4.79
N GLY A 904 46.44 -18.98 5.62
CA GLY A 904 47.22 -18.01 6.40
C GLY A 904 46.62 -17.73 7.78
N THR A 905 46.95 -16.57 8.34
CA THR A 905 46.74 -16.26 9.77
C THR A 905 45.74 -15.12 9.94
N ILE A 906 44.82 -15.19 10.93
CA ILE A 906 44.01 -14.03 11.33
C ILE A 906 44.87 -13.05 12.13
N ARG A 907 45.39 -12.02 11.44
CA ARG A 907 46.24 -10.95 12.01
C ARG A 907 45.39 -9.79 12.53
N GLY A 908 45.99 -8.98 13.40
CA GLY A 908 45.42 -7.67 13.75
C GLY A 908 45.63 -6.64 12.65
N LEU A 909 44.77 -5.62 12.62
CA LEU A 909 44.72 -4.57 11.61
C LEU A 909 45.83 -3.52 11.79
N LYS A 910 47.08 -3.92 11.55
CA LYS A 910 48.26 -3.03 11.60
C LYS A 910 48.12 -1.87 10.61
N GLY A 911 48.09 -0.64 11.15
CA GLY A 911 48.01 0.60 10.38
C GLY A 911 46.87 1.53 10.85
N CYS A 912 45.93 1.02 11.64
CA CYS A 912 44.85 1.82 12.19
C CYS A 912 45.33 2.75 13.32
N HIS A 913 45.50 4.02 13.00
CA HIS A 913 45.38 5.09 13.99
C HIS A 913 43.94 5.12 14.55
N GLN A 914 43.74 5.79 15.69
CA GLN A 914 42.49 5.76 16.45
C GLN A 914 41.26 6.10 15.58
N ASN A 915 40.16 5.36 15.76
CA ASN A 915 38.86 5.40 15.03
C ASN A 915 38.67 4.52 13.77
N CYS A 916 39.42 3.43 13.57
CA CYS A 916 39.02 2.38 12.60
C CYS A 916 37.83 1.53 13.08
N ASN A 917 36.60 1.91 12.71
CA ASN A 917 35.39 1.10 12.94
C ASN A 917 35.27 -0.05 11.93
N HIS A 918 36.23 -0.99 11.91
CA HIS A 918 36.13 -2.14 11.01
C HIS A 918 35.10 -3.18 11.50
N PHE A 919 34.35 -3.79 10.58
CA PHE A 919 33.36 -4.85 10.87
C PHE A 919 32.32 -4.49 11.96
N LYS A 920 31.95 -3.20 12.09
CA LYS A 920 31.14 -2.65 13.20
C LYS A 920 29.84 -3.43 13.46
N ARG A 921 29.07 -3.73 12.40
CA ARG A 921 27.75 -4.38 12.47
C ARG A 921 27.79 -5.92 12.34
N LEU A 922 28.97 -6.52 12.28
CA LEU A 922 29.10 -7.94 12.00
C LEU A 922 28.53 -8.80 13.14
N GLN A 923 27.61 -9.70 12.80
CA GLN A 923 26.86 -10.55 13.73
C GLN A 923 26.96 -12.05 13.43
N ILE A 924 27.14 -12.46 12.17
CA ILE A 924 27.36 -13.86 11.81
C ILE A 924 28.69 -13.98 11.07
N ILE A 925 29.59 -14.81 11.60
CA ILE A 925 30.92 -15.09 11.05
C ILE A 925 31.10 -16.60 10.97
N ASP A 926 31.12 -17.17 9.78
CA ASP A 926 31.39 -18.61 9.59
C ASP A 926 32.58 -18.81 8.63
N LEU A 927 33.71 -19.22 9.20
CA LEU A 927 34.96 -19.51 8.50
C LEU A 927 35.32 -21.01 8.59
N ALA A 928 34.37 -21.87 8.95
CA ALA A 928 34.61 -23.29 9.21
C ALA A 928 35.21 -24.03 7.99
N SER A 929 35.84 -25.19 8.19
CA SER A 929 36.37 -26.04 7.10
C SER A 929 37.24 -25.27 6.10
N ASN A 930 38.34 -24.71 6.58
CA ASN A 930 39.30 -23.93 5.78
C ASN A 930 40.75 -24.33 6.12
N HIS A 931 41.74 -23.60 5.61
CA HIS A 931 43.16 -23.83 5.84
C HIS A 931 43.82 -22.66 6.60
N PHE A 932 43.05 -21.96 7.43
CA PHE A 932 43.60 -20.94 8.32
C PHE A 932 44.45 -21.58 9.42
N SER A 933 45.48 -20.86 9.86
CA SER A 933 46.53 -21.41 10.71
C SER A 933 47.15 -20.36 11.64
N GLY A 934 47.90 -20.85 12.63
CA GLY A 934 48.58 -20.01 13.62
C GLY A 934 47.62 -19.39 14.65
N ASN A 935 48.13 -18.44 15.42
CA ASN A 935 47.37 -17.85 16.52
C ASN A 935 46.44 -16.74 16.05
N ILE A 936 45.20 -16.72 16.55
CA ILE A 936 44.28 -15.59 16.39
C ILE A 936 44.83 -14.41 17.21
N ASN A 937 44.96 -13.22 16.60
CA ASN A 937 45.32 -12.01 17.36
C ASN A 937 44.16 -11.61 18.29
N PRO A 938 44.37 -11.43 19.61
CA PRO A 938 43.36 -10.92 20.54
C PRO A 938 42.66 -9.62 20.08
N GLU A 939 43.35 -8.73 19.40
CA GLU A 939 42.78 -7.46 18.88
C GLU A 939 41.62 -7.69 17.89
N TRP A 940 41.55 -8.84 17.22
CA TRP A 940 40.57 -9.09 16.15
C TRP A 940 39.12 -9.02 16.65
N PHE A 941 38.83 -9.58 17.83
CA PHE A 941 37.50 -9.55 18.42
C PHE A 941 37.10 -8.15 18.92
N GLU A 942 38.05 -7.22 19.09
CA GLU A 942 37.77 -5.87 19.60
C GLU A 942 37.17 -4.94 18.53
N HIS A 943 37.00 -5.45 17.31
CA HIS A 943 36.36 -4.74 16.20
C HIS A 943 34.85 -5.03 16.08
N PHE A 944 34.34 -6.14 16.63
CA PHE A 944 32.93 -6.56 16.49
C PHE A 944 32.00 -5.83 17.46
N GLN A 945 31.84 -4.51 17.28
CA GLN A 945 31.10 -3.63 18.18
C GLN A 945 29.66 -4.13 18.45
N SER A 946 28.90 -4.55 17.42
CA SER A 946 27.53 -5.08 17.62
C SER A 946 27.43 -6.44 18.32
N MET A 947 28.55 -7.08 18.66
CA MET A 947 28.62 -8.25 19.54
C MET A 947 29.07 -7.88 20.96
N MET A 948 29.73 -6.73 21.16
CA MET A 948 30.23 -6.24 22.45
C MET A 948 29.22 -5.40 23.23
N GLU A 949 28.21 -4.86 22.55
CA GLU A 949 27.18 -4.02 23.15
C GLU A 949 25.85 -4.82 23.23
N ASN A 950 25.12 -4.66 24.33
CA ASN A 950 23.72 -5.08 24.44
C ASN A 950 22.87 -4.04 23.71
N ASP A 951 23.02 -4.00 22.38
CA ASP A 951 22.48 -2.96 21.50
C ASP A 951 20.95 -3.01 21.42
N ASN A 952 20.30 -1.87 21.18
CA ASN A 952 18.84 -1.77 21.05
C ASN A 952 18.35 -2.22 19.65
N ASP A 953 19.01 -3.21 19.03
CA ASP A 953 18.57 -3.88 17.80
C ASP A 953 17.24 -4.60 18.12
N GLU A 954 16.08 -4.04 17.72
CA GLU A 954 14.72 -4.44 18.15
C GLU A 954 14.23 -5.83 17.67
N GLY A 955 15.13 -6.75 17.33
CA GLY A 955 14.80 -8.04 16.72
C GLY A 955 14.32 -7.92 15.27
N GLN A 956 14.73 -6.86 14.57
CA GLN A 956 14.44 -6.63 13.16
C GLN A 956 14.95 -7.79 12.29
N ILE A 957 14.26 -8.08 11.19
CA ILE A 957 14.63 -9.11 10.22
C ILE A 957 15.54 -8.47 9.15
N LEU A 958 16.57 -9.16 8.68
CA LEU A 958 17.29 -8.77 7.47
C LEU A 958 16.41 -9.06 6.25
N GLU A 959 15.80 -8.01 5.72
CA GLU A 959 14.85 -8.07 4.61
C GLU A 959 14.96 -6.84 3.70
N HIS A 960 14.64 -7.04 2.41
CA HIS A 960 14.79 -6.05 1.35
C HIS A 960 13.45 -5.83 0.65
N THR A 961 13.10 -4.58 0.38
CA THR A 961 11.86 -4.20 -0.32
C THR A 961 12.15 -3.68 -1.73
N THR A 962 11.24 -3.95 -2.67
CA THR A 962 11.30 -3.35 -4.01
C THR A 962 10.50 -2.04 -4.07
N ASN A 963 11.13 -0.95 -4.51
CA ASN A 963 10.49 0.34 -4.76
C ASN A 963 9.73 0.33 -6.10
N THR A 964 8.75 -0.56 -6.23
CA THR A 964 7.98 -0.87 -7.44
C THR A 964 6.48 -0.70 -7.21
N LYS A 965 5.68 -0.60 -8.27
CA LYS A 965 4.21 -0.40 -8.13
C LYS A 965 3.50 -1.41 -7.22
N ILE A 966 4.04 -2.63 -7.11
CA ILE A 966 3.73 -3.59 -6.06
C ILE A 966 5.02 -3.75 -5.25
N ALA A 967 4.99 -3.40 -3.96
CA ALA A 967 6.15 -3.55 -3.08
C ALA A 967 6.28 -5.01 -2.65
N LEU A 968 7.37 -5.68 -3.03
CA LEU A 968 7.65 -7.06 -2.65
C LEU A 968 8.71 -7.11 -1.56
N LEU A 969 8.47 -7.95 -0.56
CA LEU A 969 9.37 -8.19 0.56
C LEU A 969 10.19 -9.46 0.30
N TYR A 970 11.51 -9.35 0.33
CA TYR A 970 12.44 -10.47 0.19
C TYR A 970 13.21 -10.66 1.49
N GLN A 971 13.14 -11.85 2.09
CA GLN A 971 13.79 -12.17 3.36
C GLN A 971 15.03 -13.03 3.15
N ASP A 972 16.12 -12.67 3.83
CA ASP A 972 17.42 -13.30 3.59
C ASP A 972 17.57 -14.66 4.29
N ILE A 973 18.30 -15.56 3.64
CA ILE A 973 18.57 -16.93 4.11
C ILE A 973 20.07 -17.08 4.42
N THR A 974 20.39 -17.71 5.54
CA THR A 974 21.75 -18.19 5.82
C THR A 974 21.74 -19.58 6.47
N VAL A 975 22.89 -20.24 6.48
CA VAL A 975 23.08 -21.59 7.03
C VAL A 975 24.29 -21.58 7.96
N VAL A 976 24.10 -21.93 9.22
CA VAL A 976 25.16 -21.94 10.26
C VAL A 976 25.11 -23.23 11.08
N ASN A 977 26.21 -23.58 11.74
CA ASN A 977 26.21 -24.66 12.73
C ASN A 977 25.82 -24.08 14.10
N TYR A 978 24.81 -24.66 14.76
CA TYR A 978 24.27 -24.17 16.02
C TYR A 978 23.67 -25.32 16.85
N LYS A 979 23.96 -25.34 18.17
CA LYS A 979 23.47 -26.37 19.12
C LYS A 979 23.65 -27.82 18.63
N GLY A 980 24.79 -28.10 17.99
CA GLY A 980 25.15 -29.45 17.51
C GLY A 980 24.58 -29.86 16.16
N GLY A 981 23.87 -28.99 15.44
CA GLY A 981 23.34 -29.26 14.10
C GLY A 981 23.54 -28.10 13.12
N THR A 982 23.41 -28.36 11.82
CA THR A 982 23.41 -27.32 10.78
C THR A 982 21.98 -26.83 10.58
N LEU A 983 21.73 -25.54 10.79
CA LEU A 983 20.40 -24.91 10.73
C LEU A 983 20.33 -23.88 9.59
N MET A 984 19.23 -23.92 8.84
CA MET A 984 18.88 -22.89 7.85
C MET A 984 17.95 -21.87 8.49
N PHE A 985 18.40 -20.62 8.55
CA PHE A 985 17.60 -19.49 9.03
C PHE A 985 16.97 -18.79 7.84
N THR A 986 15.64 -18.89 7.70
CA THR A 986 14.85 -18.20 6.67
C THR A 986 14.36 -16.81 7.09
N LYS A 987 14.67 -16.41 8.33
CA LYS A 987 14.49 -15.06 8.88
C LYS A 987 15.71 -14.81 9.77
N ILE A 988 16.64 -13.97 9.31
CA ILE A 988 17.83 -13.62 10.09
C ILE A 988 17.48 -12.43 10.98
N LEU A 989 17.43 -12.64 12.30
CA LEU A 989 17.19 -11.57 13.26
C LEU A 989 18.49 -10.79 13.52
N THR A 990 18.41 -9.48 13.67
CA THR A 990 19.58 -8.64 14.02
C THR A 990 20.19 -9.00 15.38
N THR A 991 19.39 -9.56 16.29
CA THR A 991 19.82 -10.04 17.61
C THR A 991 20.61 -11.35 17.59
N PHE A 992 20.55 -12.15 16.52
CA PHE A 992 21.22 -13.45 16.46
C PHE A 992 22.70 -13.31 16.09
N LYS A 993 23.61 -13.56 17.06
CA LYS A 993 25.06 -13.41 16.90
C LYS A 993 25.79 -14.77 17.01
N VAL A 994 26.60 -15.16 16.02
CA VAL A 994 27.33 -16.44 15.98
C VAL A 994 28.74 -16.30 15.38
N ILE A 995 29.71 -17.03 15.96
CA ILE A 995 31.06 -17.22 15.41
C ILE A 995 31.37 -18.72 15.28
N ASP A 996 31.68 -19.17 14.07
CA ASP A 996 32.21 -20.51 13.77
C ASP A 996 33.58 -20.41 13.07
N LEU A 997 34.61 -20.99 13.70
CA LEU A 997 35.99 -21.09 13.22
C LEU A 997 36.48 -22.55 13.18
N SER A 998 35.55 -23.51 13.20
CA SER A 998 35.87 -24.94 13.33
C SER A 998 36.56 -25.53 12.11
N ASP A 999 37.11 -26.74 12.26
CA ASP A 999 37.73 -27.51 11.16
C ASP A 999 38.79 -26.68 10.40
N ASN A 1000 39.80 -26.23 11.14
CA ASN A 1000 40.88 -25.37 10.68
C ASN A 1000 42.20 -25.78 11.37
N SER A 1001 43.28 -25.03 11.15
CA SER A 1001 44.60 -25.26 11.78
C SER A 1001 44.99 -24.13 12.75
N PHE A 1002 44.02 -23.43 13.35
CA PHE A 1002 44.32 -22.40 14.36
C PHE A 1002 45.00 -23.01 15.59
N GLY A 1003 45.88 -22.24 16.23
CA GLY A 1003 46.65 -22.71 17.38
C GLY A 1003 46.96 -21.63 18.41
N GLY A 1004 47.72 -22.02 19.44
CA GLY A 1004 47.97 -21.15 20.59
C GLY A 1004 46.74 -21.02 21.51
N PRO A 1005 46.76 -20.10 22.48
CA PRO A 1005 45.67 -19.92 23.42
C PRO A 1005 44.45 -19.22 22.81
N ILE A 1006 43.26 -19.62 23.24
CA ILE A 1006 42.01 -18.89 22.95
C ILE A 1006 42.14 -17.47 23.53
N PRO A 1007 41.94 -16.39 22.73
CA PRO A 1007 42.10 -15.03 23.22
C PRO A 1007 41.10 -14.64 24.31
N LYS A 1008 41.59 -14.03 25.39
CA LYS A 1008 40.76 -13.50 26.50
C LYS A 1008 39.78 -12.40 26.06
N SER A 1009 40.10 -11.67 24.99
CA SER A 1009 39.25 -10.64 24.39
C SER A 1009 37.95 -11.17 23.81
N LEU A 1010 37.84 -12.48 23.56
CA LEU A 1010 36.58 -13.12 23.15
C LEU A 1010 35.47 -12.94 24.20
N GLY A 1011 35.83 -12.83 25.49
CA GLY A 1011 34.93 -12.45 26.58
C GLY A 1011 34.48 -10.98 26.57
N LYS A 1012 34.78 -10.20 25.53
CA LYS A 1012 34.12 -8.89 25.31
C LYS A 1012 32.80 -9.04 24.55
N LEU A 1013 32.58 -10.15 23.84
CA LEU A 1013 31.44 -10.33 22.92
C LEU A 1013 30.15 -10.75 23.66
N VAL A 1014 29.71 -9.98 24.66
CA VAL A 1014 28.65 -10.37 25.60
C VAL A 1014 27.31 -10.77 24.96
N SER A 1015 27.04 -10.29 23.74
CA SER A 1015 25.83 -10.59 22.96
C SER A 1015 25.94 -11.85 22.08
N LEU A 1016 27.03 -12.63 22.19
CA LEU A 1016 27.27 -13.83 21.37
C LEU A 1016 26.39 -15.01 21.79
N CYS A 1017 25.53 -15.49 20.88
CA CYS A 1017 24.64 -16.63 21.10
C CYS A 1017 25.32 -17.99 20.84
N GLY A 1018 26.27 -18.05 19.88
CA GLY A 1018 26.96 -19.28 19.50
C GLY A 1018 28.45 -19.11 19.22
N LEU A 1019 29.25 -20.04 19.75
CA LEU A 1019 30.70 -20.10 19.55
C LEU A 1019 31.13 -21.55 19.23
N ASN A 1020 31.73 -21.76 18.06
CA ASN A 1020 32.32 -23.02 17.65
C ASN A 1020 33.81 -22.82 17.27
N LEU A 1021 34.71 -23.42 18.04
CA LEU A 1021 36.17 -23.44 17.84
C LEU A 1021 36.70 -24.88 17.68
N SER A 1022 35.81 -25.85 17.43
CA SER A 1022 36.14 -27.27 17.40
C SER A 1022 37.08 -27.67 16.26
N HIS A 1023 37.66 -28.88 16.30
CA HIS A 1023 38.53 -29.42 15.24
C HIS A 1023 39.65 -28.46 14.83
N ASN A 1024 40.49 -28.09 15.80
CA ASN A 1024 41.59 -27.15 15.64
C ASN A 1024 42.81 -27.60 16.48
N ALA A 1025 43.83 -26.74 16.63
CA ALA A 1025 45.01 -27.00 17.43
C ALA A 1025 45.21 -25.98 18.56
N PHE A 1026 44.13 -25.39 19.10
CA PHE A 1026 44.19 -24.48 20.25
C PHE A 1026 44.79 -25.18 21.48
N THR A 1027 45.62 -24.46 22.25
CA THR A 1027 46.40 -24.97 23.39
C THR A 1027 46.22 -24.11 24.64
N GLY A 1028 46.67 -24.62 25.79
CA GLY A 1028 46.57 -23.89 27.05
C GLY A 1028 45.16 -23.93 27.65
N HIS A 1029 44.86 -23.00 28.55
CA HIS A 1029 43.65 -23.02 29.36
C HIS A 1029 42.45 -22.40 28.64
N ILE A 1030 41.25 -22.91 28.92
CA ILE A 1030 39.99 -22.22 28.57
C ILE A 1030 39.96 -20.89 29.35
N PRO A 1031 39.72 -19.73 28.72
CA PRO A 1031 39.68 -18.45 29.44
C PRO A 1031 38.45 -18.38 30.37
N SER A 1032 38.68 -18.07 31.66
CA SER A 1032 37.56 -17.79 32.59
C SER A 1032 36.71 -16.59 32.16
N GLN A 1033 37.28 -15.69 31.34
CA GLN A 1033 36.61 -14.52 30.75
C GLN A 1033 35.41 -14.88 29.86
N LEU A 1034 35.25 -16.14 29.43
CA LEU A 1034 34.07 -16.59 28.68
C LEU A 1034 32.79 -16.63 29.54
N ASN A 1035 32.88 -16.50 30.87
CA ASN A 1035 31.73 -16.42 31.79
C ASN A 1035 30.86 -15.17 31.61
N SER A 1036 31.38 -14.16 30.91
CA SER A 1036 30.70 -12.90 30.57
C SER A 1036 29.70 -13.03 29.41
N LEU A 1037 29.78 -14.13 28.64
CA LEU A 1037 28.96 -14.40 27.46
C LEU A 1037 27.58 -14.91 27.89
N THR A 1038 26.83 -14.12 28.66
CA THR A 1038 25.59 -14.56 29.32
C THR A 1038 24.47 -14.93 28.35
N GLN A 1039 24.54 -14.48 27.10
CA GLN A 1039 23.62 -14.87 26.01
C GLN A 1039 24.02 -16.18 25.28
N LEU A 1040 25.16 -16.79 25.63
CA LEU A 1040 25.71 -17.94 24.92
C LEU A 1040 24.88 -19.21 25.15
N GLU A 1041 24.23 -19.69 24.09
CA GLU A 1041 23.43 -20.91 24.10
C GLU A 1041 24.17 -22.14 23.55
N SER A 1042 25.27 -21.96 22.82
CA SER A 1042 26.01 -23.03 22.14
C SER A 1042 27.52 -22.81 22.21
N LEU A 1043 28.25 -23.72 22.87
CA LEU A 1043 29.71 -23.71 22.98
C LEU A 1043 30.31 -25.06 22.56
N ASP A 1044 31.12 -25.06 21.49
CA ASP A 1044 31.91 -26.23 21.09
C ASP A 1044 33.41 -25.87 21.01
N LEU A 1045 34.21 -26.53 21.86
CA LEU A 1045 35.67 -26.43 21.92
C LEU A 1045 36.33 -27.80 21.69
N SER A 1046 35.59 -28.78 21.18
CA SER A 1046 36.06 -30.17 21.06
C SER A 1046 37.18 -30.36 20.03
N TRP A 1047 37.86 -31.51 20.07
CA TRP A 1047 38.93 -31.85 19.12
C TRP A 1047 40.02 -30.77 19.03
N ASN A 1048 40.63 -30.49 20.18
CA ASN A 1048 41.66 -29.45 20.35
C ASN A 1048 42.75 -29.96 21.32
N LYS A 1049 43.67 -29.08 21.73
CA LYS A 1049 44.79 -29.40 22.64
C LYS A 1049 44.73 -28.55 23.92
N LEU A 1050 43.52 -28.17 24.34
CA LEU A 1050 43.28 -27.39 25.56
C LEU A 1050 43.64 -28.24 26.80
N SER A 1051 44.11 -27.57 27.84
CA SER A 1051 44.79 -28.19 28.97
C SER A 1051 44.56 -27.44 30.28
N GLY A 1052 44.57 -28.16 31.40
CA GLY A 1052 44.27 -27.61 32.72
C GLY A 1052 42.79 -27.76 33.07
N GLU A 1053 42.34 -27.08 34.11
CA GLU A 1053 40.97 -27.21 34.62
C GLU A 1053 39.94 -26.44 33.77
N ILE A 1054 38.70 -26.93 33.77
CA ILE A 1054 37.54 -26.22 33.22
C ILE A 1054 37.20 -25.08 34.22
N PRO A 1055 37.22 -23.79 33.82
CA PRO A 1055 36.99 -22.69 34.75
C PRO A 1055 35.62 -22.81 35.46
N PRO A 1056 35.59 -22.81 36.81
CA PRO A 1056 34.34 -22.87 37.57
C PRO A 1056 33.37 -21.75 37.23
N GLU A 1057 33.87 -20.60 36.78
CA GLU A 1057 33.07 -19.45 36.36
C GLU A 1057 32.16 -19.75 35.17
N LEU A 1058 32.48 -20.73 34.31
CA LEU A 1058 31.59 -21.14 33.21
C LEU A 1058 30.24 -21.67 33.71
N ALA A 1059 30.15 -22.16 34.95
CA ALA A 1059 28.91 -22.61 35.54
C ALA A 1059 27.86 -21.49 35.75
N SER A 1060 28.23 -20.21 35.58
CA SER A 1060 27.28 -19.09 35.55
C SER A 1060 26.59 -18.88 34.19
N LEU A 1061 26.97 -19.61 33.14
CA LEU A 1061 26.34 -19.53 31.82
C LEU A 1061 25.00 -20.30 31.80
N THR A 1062 23.96 -19.69 32.35
CA THR A 1062 22.62 -20.29 32.49
C THR A 1062 21.90 -20.54 31.17
N SER A 1063 22.23 -19.78 30.12
CA SER A 1063 21.60 -19.85 28.79
C SER A 1063 22.11 -21.04 27.95
N LEU A 1064 23.17 -21.72 28.40
CA LEU A 1064 23.95 -22.66 27.61
C LEU A 1064 23.20 -23.97 27.33
N ALA A 1065 22.50 -24.06 26.21
CA ALA A 1065 21.75 -25.25 25.80
C ALA A 1065 22.62 -26.38 25.22
N TRP A 1066 23.80 -26.05 24.65
CA TRP A 1066 24.73 -27.02 24.07
C TRP A 1066 26.17 -26.76 24.53
N LEU A 1067 26.84 -27.81 25.04
CA LEU A 1067 28.26 -27.78 25.42
C LEU A 1067 28.97 -29.03 24.92
N ASN A 1068 30.14 -28.84 24.31
CA ASN A 1068 31.05 -29.92 23.94
C ASN A 1068 32.52 -29.50 24.14
N LEU A 1069 33.22 -30.22 25.01
CA LEU A 1069 34.63 -30.04 25.39
C LEU A 1069 35.46 -31.32 25.12
N SER A 1070 34.89 -32.27 24.38
CA SER A 1070 35.49 -33.60 24.17
C SER A 1070 36.80 -33.56 23.38
N TYR A 1071 37.59 -34.63 23.45
CA TYR A 1071 38.86 -34.80 22.73
C TYR A 1071 39.82 -33.61 22.92
N ASN A 1072 40.08 -33.29 24.19
CA ASN A 1072 41.07 -32.32 24.68
C ASN A 1072 41.93 -32.97 25.78
N ASN A 1073 42.83 -32.20 26.39
CA ASN A 1073 43.73 -32.64 27.47
C ASN A 1073 43.37 -31.96 28.83
N LEU A 1074 42.07 -31.78 29.10
CA LEU A 1074 41.56 -31.13 30.31
C LEU A 1074 41.73 -32.03 31.55
N THR A 1075 41.83 -31.39 32.72
CA THR A 1075 42.18 -32.01 34.00
C THR A 1075 41.24 -31.59 35.13
N GLY A 1076 41.16 -32.38 36.20
CA GLY A 1076 40.49 -31.95 37.44
C GLY A 1076 38.97 -32.15 37.44
N ARG A 1077 38.26 -31.43 38.30
CA ARG A 1077 36.83 -31.63 38.55
C ARG A 1077 35.97 -30.85 37.55
N ILE A 1078 34.98 -31.51 36.94
CA ILE A 1078 33.96 -30.84 36.13
C ILE A 1078 33.14 -29.87 37.02
N PRO A 1079 33.04 -28.57 36.67
CA PRO A 1079 32.22 -27.60 37.42
C PRO A 1079 30.77 -28.05 37.58
N GLN A 1080 30.19 -27.76 38.74
CA GLN A 1080 28.81 -28.12 39.07
C GLN A 1080 27.96 -26.86 39.14
N GLY A 1081 26.89 -26.81 38.35
CA GLY A 1081 25.89 -25.75 38.31
C GLY A 1081 24.67 -26.24 37.54
N ASN A 1082 23.53 -25.57 37.68
CA ASN A 1082 22.23 -26.08 37.19
C ASN A 1082 22.27 -26.55 35.73
N GLN A 1083 22.88 -25.74 34.84
CA GLN A 1083 22.99 -26.07 33.42
C GLN A 1083 24.15 -27.03 33.13
N PHE A 1084 25.31 -26.83 33.77
CA PHE A 1084 26.49 -27.71 33.59
C PHE A 1084 26.24 -29.17 33.98
N GLY A 1085 25.38 -29.41 34.97
CA GLY A 1085 24.97 -30.75 35.38
C GLY A 1085 23.99 -31.47 34.44
N SER A 1086 23.49 -30.80 33.40
CA SER A 1086 22.55 -31.37 32.40
C SER A 1086 23.23 -32.03 31.20
N PHE A 1087 24.50 -31.68 30.93
CA PHE A 1087 25.23 -32.21 29.78
C PHE A 1087 25.63 -33.68 29.97
N SER A 1088 25.74 -34.41 28.86
CA SER A 1088 26.01 -35.86 28.88
C SER A 1088 27.50 -36.19 28.89
N ASN A 1089 27.84 -37.47 29.08
CA ASN A 1089 29.24 -37.92 29.13
C ASN A 1089 30.02 -37.64 27.83
N SER A 1090 29.36 -37.65 26.67
CA SER A 1090 30.03 -37.38 25.39
C SER A 1090 30.60 -35.97 25.31
N SER A 1091 29.95 -34.98 25.95
CA SER A 1091 30.43 -33.59 26.04
C SER A 1091 31.81 -33.44 26.71
N PHE A 1092 32.30 -34.48 27.41
CA PHE A 1092 33.57 -34.47 28.14
C PHE A 1092 34.53 -35.61 27.73
N GLU A 1093 34.16 -36.43 26.73
CA GLU A 1093 34.90 -37.62 26.30
C GLU A 1093 36.36 -37.32 25.89
N GLY A 1094 37.25 -38.33 25.93
CA GLY A 1094 38.66 -38.20 25.54
C GLY A 1094 39.56 -37.48 26.56
N ASN A 1095 39.01 -36.65 27.45
CA ASN A 1095 39.75 -35.93 28.48
C ASN A 1095 40.11 -36.86 29.67
N VAL A 1096 41.16 -37.67 29.51
CA VAL A 1096 41.61 -38.72 30.46
C VAL A 1096 41.67 -38.25 31.92
N ASN A 1097 42.01 -36.99 32.16
CA ASN A 1097 42.26 -36.44 33.49
C ASN A 1097 41.09 -35.68 34.13
N LEU A 1098 39.92 -35.58 33.47
CA LEU A 1098 38.70 -35.08 34.12
C LEU A 1098 38.11 -36.07 35.12
N CYS A 1099 37.28 -35.59 36.04
CA CYS A 1099 36.53 -36.38 37.01
C CYS A 1099 35.28 -35.63 37.51
N GLY A 1100 34.37 -36.36 38.16
CA GLY A 1100 33.11 -35.84 38.69
C GLY A 1100 31.94 -35.91 37.70
N ARG A 1101 30.73 -35.64 38.17
CA ARG A 1101 29.51 -35.75 37.36
C ARG A 1101 29.58 -34.82 36.13
N PRO A 1102 29.16 -35.28 34.93
CA PRO A 1102 28.39 -36.51 34.69
C PRO A 1102 29.22 -37.81 34.61
N LEU A 1103 30.55 -37.73 34.51
CA LEU A 1103 31.43 -38.89 34.36
C LEU A 1103 31.34 -39.89 35.53
N SER A 1104 31.51 -41.18 35.22
CA SER A 1104 31.59 -42.27 36.20
C SER A 1104 32.86 -42.24 37.06
N LYS A 1105 33.93 -41.62 36.56
CA LYS A 1105 35.21 -41.42 37.26
C LYS A 1105 35.04 -40.37 38.36
N GLN A 1106 35.09 -40.80 39.62
CA GLN A 1106 35.06 -39.91 40.77
C GLN A 1106 36.37 -39.11 40.89
N CYS A 1107 36.34 -37.99 41.61
CA CYS A 1107 37.54 -37.21 41.93
C CYS A 1107 38.07 -37.61 43.31
N ASP A 1108 39.33 -38.03 43.37
CA ASP A 1108 40.00 -38.34 44.64
C ASP A 1108 40.01 -37.11 45.57
N THR A 1109 39.57 -37.29 46.81
CA THR A 1109 39.58 -36.23 47.83
C THR A 1109 40.96 -36.17 48.50
N PRO A 1110 41.61 -35.00 48.58
CA PRO A 1110 42.96 -34.87 49.15
C PRO A 1110 42.96 -34.89 50.69
N CYS A 1111 42.51 -35.99 51.31
CA CYS A 1111 42.74 -36.28 52.73
C CYS A 1111 42.54 -37.77 53.09
N SER A 1112 43.53 -38.64 52.82
CA SER A 1112 43.71 -39.91 53.55
C SER A 1112 45.14 -40.49 53.43
N THR A 1113 45.92 -40.27 54.49
CA THR A 1113 46.96 -41.16 55.04
C THR A 1113 47.84 -42.04 54.11
N SER A 1114 49.10 -41.61 53.97
CA SER A 1114 50.35 -42.42 53.96
C SER A 1114 50.62 -43.47 52.86
N PRO A 1115 51.87 -43.57 52.36
CA PRO A 1115 52.22 -44.49 51.28
C PRO A 1115 52.45 -45.93 51.77
N SER A 1116 51.92 -46.90 51.02
CA SER A 1116 52.49 -48.25 50.94
C SER A 1116 52.60 -48.63 49.47
N ALA A 1117 53.82 -48.93 49.01
CA ALA A 1117 54.09 -49.20 47.61
C ALA A 1117 54.00 -50.70 47.32
N SER A 1118 53.14 -51.10 46.38
CA SER A 1118 53.28 -52.35 45.63
C SER A 1118 52.73 -52.14 44.22
N ALA A 1119 53.50 -52.52 43.21
CA ALA A 1119 53.15 -52.32 41.82
C ALA A 1119 52.67 -53.64 41.18
N PRO A 1120 51.53 -53.65 40.47
CA PRO A 1120 51.18 -54.74 39.56
C PRO A 1120 51.73 -54.49 38.15
N SER A 1121 52.59 -55.41 37.71
CA SER A 1121 52.80 -55.87 36.33
C SER A 1121 52.19 -55.07 35.15
N TYR A 1122 53.06 -54.66 34.22
CA TYR A 1122 52.71 -54.59 32.80
C TYR A 1122 52.22 -55.96 32.30
N THR A 1123 51.02 -56.02 31.72
CA THR A 1123 50.56 -57.15 30.89
C THR A 1123 49.85 -56.61 29.65
N ASN A 1124 50.20 -57.16 28.48
CA ASN A 1124 49.85 -56.59 27.16
C ASN A 1124 48.34 -56.52 26.89
N SER A 1125 47.79 -55.31 26.68
CA SER A 1125 46.48 -55.09 26.03
C SER A 1125 46.56 -54.56 24.59
N PHE A 1126 47.68 -53.93 24.22
CA PHE A 1126 47.86 -53.16 22.96
C PHE A 1126 47.57 -53.91 21.64
N TRP A 1127 47.49 -55.24 21.69
CA TRP A 1127 47.16 -56.09 20.54
C TRP A 1127 45.68 -56.51 20.45
N GLN A 1128 44.89 -56.37 21.53
CA GLN A 1128 43.45 -56.72 21.51
C GLN A 1128 42.61 -55.60 20.89
N ASP A 1129 42.84 -54.34 21.25
CA ASP A 1129 42.02 -53.21 20.77
C ASP A 1129 42.14 -52.98 19.26
N ARG A 1130 43.34 -53.19 18.68
CA ARG A 1130 43.53 -53.15 17.22
C ARG A 1130 42.83 -54.30 16.50
N LEU A 1131 42.76 -55.49 17.09
CA LEU A 1131 41.97 -56.60 16.52
C LEU A 1131 40.48 -56.29 16.58
N GLY A 1132 39.98 -55.70 17.68
CA GLY A 1132 38.59 -55.23 17.78
C GLY A 1132 38.23 -54.24 16.67
N MET A 1133 39.05 -53.19 16.48
CA MET A 1133 38.86 -52.20 15.41
C MET A 1133 38.93 -52.82 14.01
N ILE A 1134 39.92 -53.66 13.73
CA ILE A 1134 40.08 -54.30 12.41
C ILE A 1134 38.90 -55.23 12.11
N LEU A 1135 38.44 -56.01 13.09
CA LEU A 1135 37.24 -56.85 12.95
C LEU A 1135 35.99 -56.00 12.75
N LEU A 1136 35.84 -54.87 13.46
CA LEU A 1136 34.71 -53.95 13.26
C LEU A 1136 34.68 -53.38 11.83
N PHE A 1137 35.82 -52.99 11.26
CA PHE A 1137 35.91 -52.54 9.87
C PHE A 1137 35.66 -53.66 8.85
N ILE A 1138 36.14 -54.88 9.12
CA ILE A 1138 35.86 -56.04 8.27
C ILE A 1138 34.37 -56.41 8.31
N PHE A 1139 33.74 -56.45 9.49
CA PHE A 1139 32.32 -56.80 9.63
C PHE A 1139 31.38 -55.69 9.15
N SER A 1140 31.70 -54.41 9.32
CA SER A 1140 30.93 -53.32 8.72
C SER A 1140 31.08 -53.26 7.21
N GLY A 1141 32.28 -53.50 6.66
CA GLY A 1141 32.51 -53.65 5.23
C GLY A 1141 31.76 -54.84 4.62
N LEU A 1142 31.82 -56.01 5.26
CA LEU A 1142 31.05 -57.20 4.86
C LEU A 1142 29.55 -56.97 5.00
N GLY A 1143 29.09 -56.33 6.08
CA GLY A 1143 27.68 -55.99 6.30
C GLY A 1143 27.15 -55.03 5.24
N PHE A 1144 27.92 -53.99 4.88
CA PHE A 1144 27.57 -53.07 3.81
C PHE A 1144 27.57 -53.76 2.43
N THR A 1145 28.54 -54.65 2.18
CA THR A 1145 28.63 -55.41 0.91
C THR A 1145 27.46 -56.39 0.76
N VAL A 1146 27.12 -57.13 1.82
CA VAL A 1146 25.96 -58.04 1.86
C VAL A 1146 24.65 -57.24 1.78
N GLY A 1147 24.53 -56.12 2.48
CA GLY A 1147 23.38 -55.23 2.40
C GLY A 1147 23.17 -54.64 1.00
N PHE A 1148 24.25 -54.23 0.33
CA PHE A 1148 24.21 -53.73 -1.05
C PHE A 1148 23.86 -54.85 -2.04
N ILE A 1149 24.45 -56.04 -1.91
CA ILE A 1149 24.11 -57.21 -2.74
C ILE A 1149 22.64 -57.60 -2.54
N LEU A 1150 22.15 -57.65 -1.30
CA LEU A 1150 20.74 -57.94 -1.00
C LEU A 1150 19.82 -56.85 -1.55
N ALA A 1151 20.16 -55.56 -1.43
CA ALA A 1151 19.38 -54.47 -1.99
C ALA A 1151 19.29 -54.56 -3.54
N VAL A 1152 20.41 -54.78 -4.22
CA VAL A 1152 20.47 -54.95 -5.69
C VAL A 1152 19.75 -56.22 -6.12
N TRP A 1153 19.85 -57.32 -5.37
CA TRP A 1153 19.15 -58.57 -5.67
C TRP A 1153 17.65 -58.44 -5.47
N PHE A 1154 17.19 -57.79 -4.39
CA PHE A 1154 15.78 -57.52 -4.11
C PHE A 1154 15.19 -56.54 -5.13
N GLN A 1155 15.94 -55.50 -5.51
CA GLN A 1155 15.55 -54.54 -6.55
C GLN A 1155 15.46 -55.23 -7.93
N SER A 1156 16.33 -56.19 -8.21
CA SER A 1156 16.27 -57.05 -9.41
C SER A 1156 15.09 -58.02 -9.37
N PHE A 1157 14.80 -58.62 -8.21
CA PHE A 1157 13.67 -59.54 -8.01
C PHE A 1157 12.33 -58.83 -8.20
N CYS A 1158 12.16 -57.64 -7.61
CA CYS A 1158 11.03 -56.75 -7.86
C CYS A 1158 10.91 -56.33 -9.34
N HIS A 1159 12.04 -56.25 -10.07
CA HIS A 1159 12.02 -55.96 -11.51
C HIS A 1159 11.63 -57.18 -12.37
N ILE A 1160 11.97 -58.38 -11.91
CA ILE A 1160 11.60 -59.66 -12.52
C ILE A 1160 10.12 -59.96 -12.27
N GLU A 1161 9.60 -59.78 -11.05
CA GLU A 1161 8.15 -59.87 -10.78
C GLU A 1161 7.37 -58.90 -11.66
N ARG A 1162 7.78 -57.62 -11.73
CA ARG A 1162 7.16 -56.60 -12.61
C ARG A 1162 7.30 -56.90 -14.11
N TRP A 1163 8.17 -57.83 -14.51
CA TRP A 1163 8.29 -58.29 -15.89
C TRP A 1163 7.42 -59.52 -16.16
N ILE A 1164 7.40 -60.50 -15.24
CA ILE A 1164 6.55 -61.70 -15.29
C ILE A 1164 5.06 -61.30 -15.25
N HIS A 1165 4.69 -60.42 -14.32
CA HIS A 1165 3.31 -59.93 -14.16
C HIS A 1165 2.82 -59.04 -15.31
N LYS A 1166 3.67 -58.83 -16.33
CA LYS A 1166 3.39 -58.07 -17.56
C LYS A 1166 3.44 -58.94 -18.83
N HIS A 1167 3.71 -60.25 -18.68
CA HIS A 1167 3.77 -61.24 -19.77
C HIS A 1167 3.11 -62.58 -19.37
N GLN A 1168 2.09 -62.51 -18.52
CA GLN A 1168 1.05 -63.54 -18.31
C GLN A 1168 -0.32 -62.91 -18.58
#